data_AF-A0A9W4H6F9-F1
#
_entry.id   AF-A0A9W4H6F9-F1
#
_cell.length_a   1.000
_cell.length_b   1.000
_cell.length_c   1.000
_cell.angle_alpha   90.00
_cell.angle_beta   90.00
_cell.angle_gamma   90.00
#
_symmetry.space_group_name_H-M   'P 1'
#
loop_
_entity.id
_entity.type
_entity.pdbx_description
1 polymer ?
#
loop_
_entity_poly.entity_id
_entity_poly.type
_entity_poly.pdbx_seq_one_letter_code
_entity_poly.pdbx_strand_id
1 'polypeptide(L)'
;MLQASFGTSPPPPPLRRRRLTAAQSRLAAVIGFVLVVALALVATPRIARAADPVLLSQGKTATASSTENAGTPASAAVDGNTGTRWSSAFGDPQWLQVDLGSSQPISKVVLNWETAYASGFRIQVSDNASSWTDVYTTTTGSGGTQTLTVSGTGRYVRMYGTARATQYGYSLWEFQVWGGSGTQPAACGNTTAAVGKPATASSTENAGTPASAAFDGDPGTRWSSAASDPQWVQVDLGSAQDICGVSLTWEAAYATAFQIQVSDNGSSWTTVYSTTAGTGGTEKHSFTANGRYVRMYGTARATQWGYSLWDFTVLTPGDATTPPGGGNGDCPWVGSTAPVATRVAQLLAQMTQAQKIQMLHGTGASSPYIGDTAAIPSLCIPAMGFHDGPSGVGDGFGGVTQLPSAVSSAATWDTALQKSYGTVAGAEFAGKGADVALGPTMNIVRDPRWGRAFETYSEDPYLSAQMATASIQGIQSQGVMAQAKHVAVYNQETNRNGPQDNAIVDQRTLQEIYFPAFQAAVSKGASASVMCAYSTVNGVYACQNANLLNNALYQQAGFGGFVTSDWGGAHSTVDAANNGMTMEMPGGYFYADFLAQALANGTVSQATLNTMVSRVLTQMFAFGIFEKVKTGNRDSVVTSVAHQATARQVAEQGSVLLKNSGVLPLSGANATSIAVIGPDGGAGVRSVGGGSATATSSGTKAPIDAIKARAGAGATVTYNDGTDVNAAVNAARSASVAVVCVGYGENEGADLSSIDLPGTQNQLVQQVAAANPNTVVVLNTGSAVTMPWLGQVKGVVEEWYAGQEVGNSLAALLFGDVNPSGKLPVTFPASLGDVPAHTTAQWPGNGNVQYSEGLKVGYRWYDAQNIAPLFPFGFGLSYTTFGFSGLQVGALDGSGNATVSATVTNTGSRAGAEIAQLYVGDPASTGEPAKQLKGFQRVDLQPGASAKVTFTVTAHDLAYWNTAGNNWTTAAGGYQIMVGDSSRNLPLSGTLTVPTAMTAKTVGAAATAAASVTVHNPHGMSSPAGTAVRLAVAAEATGGAAPVFTATGLPAGLSISGDGVVSGTPKAKGTSTVSVTASDGKGAADTATFVWTVT
;
A
#
# COMPACT_ATOMS: atom_id res chain seq x y z
N MET A 1 51.53 -32.18 11.30
CA MET A 1 52.57 -32.49 10.31
C MET A 1 52.06 -31.95 8.97
N LEU A 2 52.69 -31.04 8.23
CA LEU A 2 54.09 -30.59 8.15
C LEU A 2 54.14 -29.10 7.67
N GLN A 3 55.14 -28.34 8.18
CA GLN A 3 56.01 -27.32 7.52
C GLN A 3 55.40 -26.27 6.54
N ALA A 4 55.79 -24.99 6.43
CA ALA A 4 56.91 -24.16 6.92
C ALA A 4 56.55 -22.66 6.69
N SER A 5 56.94 -21.75 7.61
CA SER A 5 57.91 -20.62 7.42
C SER A 5 57.31 -19.29 6.87
N PHE A 6 57.69 -18.06 7.22
CA PHE A 6 58.74 -17.37 8.00
C PHE A 6 58.10 -16.11 8.66
N GLY A 7 58.39 -15.71 9.90
CA GLY A 7 59.51 -14.83 10.32
C GLY A 7 59.03 -13.36 10.46
N THR A 8 59.29 -12.55 11.48
CA THR A 8 60.27 -12.55 12.59
C THR A 8 59.76 -11.64 13.73
N SER A 9 60.00 -12.03 14.99
CA SER A 9 60.09 -11.14 16.18
C SER A 9 61.59 -10.80 16.41
N PRO A 10 62.10 -10.31 17.56
CA PRO A 10 61.56 -9.61 18.76
C PRO A 10 62.53 -8.44 19.21
N PRO A 11 62.95 -8.29 20.49
CA PRO A 11 62.41 -7.67 21.73
C PRO A 11 63.28 -6.42 22.14
N PRO A 12 63.41 -5.88 23.39
CA PRO A 12 62.86 -6.27 24.70
C PRO A 12 62.35 -5.12 25.64
N PRO A 13 61.69 -5.48 26.78
CA PRO A 13 61.52 -4.65 27.99
C PRO A 13 62.73 -4.87 28.95
N PRO A 14 62.80 -4.45 30.25
CA PRO A 14 61.85 -3.80 31.18
C PRO A 14 62.48 -2.60 31.96
N LEU A 15 61.80 -1.86 32.85
CA LEU A 15 61.74 -2.08 34.32
C LEU A 15 61.05 -0.85 34.96
N ARG A 16 59.88 -1.03 35.61
CA ARG A 16 59.62 -1.16 37.06
C ARG A 16 59.53 0.14 37.90
N ARG A 17 58.31 0.31 38.43
CA ARG A 17 57.90 0.57 39.86
C ARG A 17 58.24 1.97 40.45
N ARG A 18 57.38 2.63 41.24
CA ARG A 18 56.16 2.21 41.97
C ARG A 18 55.41 3.46 42.51
N ARG A 19 54.07 3.34 42.53
CA ARG A 19 53.06 3.77 43.53
C ARG A 19 52.83 5.27 43.83
N LEU A 20 51.57 5.69 43.67
CA LEU A 20 50.57 6.01 44.73
C LEU A 20 49.26 6.48 44.03
N THR A 21 48.25 5.63 43.86
CA THR A 21 46.94 5.66 44.57
C THR A 21 46.27 7.04 44.72
N ALA A 22 45.39 7.40 43.77
CA ALA A 22 43.98 7.77 44.01
C ALA A 22 43.24 7.97 42.65
N ALA A 23 42.18 7.17 42.43
CA ALA A 23 41.05 7.33 41.51
C ALA A 23 41.31 7.94 40.10
N GLN A 24 41.81 7.17 39.14
CA GLN A 24 41.10 6.29 38.17
C GLN A 24 40.18 6.98 37.13
N SER A 25 40.69 6.87 35.91
CA SER A 25 40.22 7.31 34.60
C SER A 25 38.99 6.55 34.08
N ARG A 26 38.16 7.29 33.34
CA ARG A 26 37.56 6.98 32.01
C ARG A 26 37.60 5.50 31.60
N LEU A 27 36.49 4.87 31.23
CA LEU A 27 35.76 5.20 30.00
C LEU A 27 34.40 4.45 29.97
N ALA A 28 33.29 5.17 29.85
CA ALA A 28 32.10 4.83 29.04
C ALA A 28 30.88 5.62 29.52
N ALA A 29 30.09 6.08 28.54
CA ALA A 29 28.66 6.33 28.63
C ALA A 29 28.15 7.60 29.36
N VAL A 30 27.35 8.39 28.61
CA VAL A 30 26.01 8.88 29.01
C VAL A 30 25.90 10.19 29.82
N ILE A 31 25.41 11.22 29.10
CA ILE A 31 24.29 12.17 29.39
C ILE A 31 24.41 13.23 30.51
N GLY A 32 24.02 14.49 30.18
CA GLY A 32 23.28 15.40 31.08
C GLY A 32 23.85 16.83 31.19
N PHE A 33 23.37 17.82 30.42
CA PHE A 33 22.30 18.79 30.73
C PHE A 33 22.71 20.04 31.57
N VAL A 34 22.67 21.21 30.89
CA VAL A 34 22.25 22.58 31.34
C VAL A 34 23.16 23.46 32.23
N LEU A 35 23.60 24.61 31.66
CA LEU A 35 23.34 26.01 32.08
C LEU A 35 24.12 26.98 31.18
N VAL A 36 23.48 27.62 30.17
CA VAL A 36 23.05 29.04 30.12
C VAL A 36 24.15 30.05 30.54
N VAL A 37 24.70 30.80 29.58
CA VAL A 37 24.57 32.28 29.40
C VAL A 37 25.30 32.70 28.09
N ALA A 38 24.47 33.07 27.12
CA ALA A 38 24.51 34.18 26.16
C ALA A 38 25.81 34.84 25.62
N LEU A 39 25.68 35.14 24.31
CA LEU A 39 26.22 36.23 23.46
C LEU A 39 27.32 35.96 22.42
N ALA A 40 26.96 36.33 21.18
CA ALA A 40 27.74 36.90 20.07
C ALA A 40 28.11 36.00 18.87
N LEU A 41 27.19 36.02 17.90
CA LEU A 41 27.34 36.03 16.44
C LEU A 41 28.74 35.75 15.82
N VAL A 42 28.84 34.64 15.08
CA VAL A 42 29.46 34.59 13.74
C VAL A 42 28.63 33.64 12.87
N ALA A 43 27.88 34.19 11.91
CA ALA A 43 27.17 33.42 10.90
C ALA A 43 28.14 33.00 9.80
N THR A 44 28.35 31.69 9.61
CA THR A 44 28.87 31.16 8.35
C THR A 44 27.70 31.02 7.36
N PRO A 45 27.74 31.62 6.16
CA PRO A 45 26.65 31.50 5.20
C PRO A 45 26.57 30.06 4.69
N ARG A 46 25.36 29.48 4.79
CA ARG A 46 25.02 28.26 4.05
C ARG A 46 24.91 28.61 2.57
N ILE A 47 25.57 27.85 1.71
CA ILE A 47 25.39 27.92 0.25
C ILE A 47 23.94 27.48 -0.05
N ALA A 48 23.10 28.43 -0.45
CA ALA A 48 21.79 28.14 -1.03
C ALA A 48 22.00 27.51 -2.43
N ARG A 49 21.31 26.40 -2.71
CA ARG A 49 21.16 25.92 -4.11
C ARG A 49 20.36 26.99 -4.86
N ALA A 50 20.92 27.53 -5.94
CA ALA A 50 20.22 28.48 -6.80
C ALA A 50 19.03 27.78 -7.47
N ALA A 51 17.85 28.40 -7.40
CA ALA A 51 16.68 28.01 -8.17
C ALA A 51 16.92 28.27 -9.67
N ASP A 52 16.25 27.52 -10.55
CA ASP A 52 16.35 27.72 -11.99
C ASP A 52 15.86 29.13 -12.39
N PRO A 53 16.58 29.84 -13.28
CA PRO A 53 16.22 31.20 -13.64
C PRO A 53 14.92 31.27 -14.46
N VAL A 54 14.12 32.33 -14.27
CA VAL A 54 12.82 32.55 -14.93
C VAL A 54 13.00 33.40 -16.20
N LEU A 55 12.21 33.17 -17.25
CA LEU A 55 12.21 33.98 -18.47
C LEU A 55 11.51 35.33 -18.21
N LEU A 56 12.25 36.43 -18.28
CA LEU A 56 11.79 37.78 -17.94
C LEU A 56 11.37 38.62 -19.14
N SER A 57 11.85 38.32 -20.35
CA SER A 57 11.64 39.18 -21.53
C SER A 57 10.36 38.90 -22.31
N GLN A 58 9.71 37.75 -22.14
CA GLN A 58 8.58 37.36 -22.98
C GLN A 58 7.36 38.30 -22.78
N GLY A 59 6.79 38.77 -23.88
CA GLY A 59 5.66 39.70 -23.92
C GLY A 59 5.98 41.12 -23.44
N LYS A 60 7.24 41.41 -23.12
CA LYS A 60 7.66 42.73 -22.62
C LYS A 60 7.82 43.73 -23.76
N THR A 61 7.76 45.02 -23.40
CA THR A 61 8.00 46.09 -24.36
C THR A 61 9.43 46.03 -24.87
N ALA A 62 9.58 45.82 -26.18
CA ALA A 62 10.86 45.87 -26.86
C ALA A 62 10.95 47.07 -27.81
N THR A 63 12.13 47.69 -27.84
CA THR A 63 12.45 48.76 -28.79
C THR A 63 13.77 48.45 -29.47
N ALA A 64 13.98 48.99 -30.66
CA ALA A 64 15.19 48.77 -31.42
C ALA A 64 15.68 50.07 -32.06
N SER A 65 16.96 50.10 -32.42
CA SER A 65 17.55 51.22 -33.16
C SER A 65 16.92 51.44 -34.53
N SER A 66 16.46 50.37 -35.17
CA SER A 66 15.72 50.41 -36.42
C SER A 66 14.95 49.10 -36.63
N THR A 67 14.06 49.11 -37.61
CA THR A 67 13.35 47.93 -38.11
C THR A 67 13.48 47.90 -39.63
N GLU A 68 13.73 46.74 -40.22
CA GLU A 68 13.86 46.56 -41.67
C GLU A 68 12.57 46.99 -42.40
N ASN A 69 11.41 46.61 -41.86
CA ASN A 69 10.09 47.04 -42.30
C ASN A 69 9.05 46.79 -41.19
N ALA A 70 7.78 47.14 -41.44
CA ALA A 70 6.70 47.01 -40.46
C ALA A 70 6.39 45.55 -40.06
N GLY A 71 6.78 44.57 -40.88
CA GLY A 71 6.55 43.14 -40.62
C GLY A 71 7.59 42.48 -39.70
N THR A 72 8.67 43.18 -39.34
CA THR A 72 9.73 42.66 -38.46
C THR A 72 10.04 43.58 -37.28
N PRO A 73 9.02 43.94 -36.46
CA PRO A 73 9.17 44.88 -35.37
C PRO A 73 10.01 44.34 -34.21
N ALA A 74 10.50 45.22 -33.33
CA ALA A 74 11.27 44.83 -32.14
C ALA A 74 10.51 43.87 -31.22
N SER A 75 9.18 44.04 -31.09
CA SER A 75 8.32 43.18 -30.28
C SER A 75 8.29 41.74 -30.76
N ALA A 76 8.56 41.49 -32.05
CA ALA A 76 8.52 40.15 -32.64
C ALA A 76 9.71 39.27 -32.22
N ALA A 77 10.71 39.83 -31.54
CA ALA A 77 11.81 39.04 -30.97
C ALA A 77 11.61 38.74 -29.48
N VAL A 78 10.47 39.10 -28.88
CA VAL A 78 10.17 38.80 -27.48
C VAL A 78 8.73 38.31 -27.29
N ASP A 79 8.03 37.97 -28.36
CA ASP A 79 6.63 37.55 -28.32
C ASP A 79 6.47 36.05 -27.99
N GLY A 80 7.56 35.29 -28.00
CA GLY A 80 7.59 33.85 -27.74
C GLY A 80 7.18 33.01 -28.96
N ASN A 81 7.07 33.63 -30.15
CA ASN A 81 6.72 32.96 -31.39
C ASN A 81 7.96 32.87 -32.29
N THR A 82 8.53 31.68 -32.42
CA THR A 82 9.72 31.44 -33.25
C THR A 82 9.48 31.55 -34.77
N GLY A 83 8.25 31.86 -35.20
CA GLY A 83 7.89 32.17 -36.58
C GLY A 83 7.89 33.66 -36.92
N THR A 84 8.03 34.54 -35.94
CA THR A 84 8.13 36.00 -36.07
C THR A 84 9.52 36.47 -35.63
N ARG A 85 10.00 37.60 -36.15
CA ARG A 85 11.34 38.10 -35.84
C ARG A 85 11.44 39.60 -35.88
N TRP A 86 12.38 40.13 -35.11
CA TRP A 86 12.91 41.46 -35.35
C TRP A 86 14.00 41.40 -36.43
N SER A 87 14.02 42.38 -37.33
CA SER A 87 15.13 42.63 -38.26
C SER A 87 15.52 44.11 -38.20
N SER A 88 16.81 44.43 -38.17
CA SER A 88 17.31 45.80 -38.25
C SER A 88 17.51 46.26 -39.71
N ALA A 89 17.67 47.57 -39.90
CA ALA A 89 18.25 48.13 -41.11
C ALA A 89 19.72 47.67 -41.31
N PHE A 90 20.22 47.81 -42.54
CA PHE A 90 21.59 47.48 -42.93
C PHE A 90 22.59 48.53 -42.38
N GLY A 91 23.18 48.28 -41.21
CA GLY A 91 24.22 49.14 -40.64
C GLY A 91 24.78 48.59 -39.32
N ASP A 92 25.93 49.15 -38.89
CA ASP A 92 26.57 48.86 -37.60
C ASP A 92 26.86 50.18 -36.87
N PRO A 93 26.55 50.32 -35.57
CA PRO A 93 25.87 49.35 -34.72
C PRO A 93 24.34 49.36 -34.90
N GLN A 94 23.68 48.26 -34.50
CA GLN A 94 22.23 48.22 -34.27
C GLN A 94 21.95 47.53 -32.95
N TRP A 95 20.81 47.80 -32.34
CA TRP A 95 20.45 47.21 -31.06
C TRP A 95 18.96 46.89 -30.96
N LEU A 96 18.67 45.88 -30.15
CA LEU A 96 17.34 45.50 -29.69
C LEU A 96 17.37 45.44 -28.17
N GLN A 97 16.46 46.16 -27.52
CA GLN A 97 16.34 46.19 -26.06
C GLN A 97 14.94 45.78 -25.61
N VAL A 98 14.87 45.24 -24.40
CA VAL A 98 13.63 44.88 -23.72
C VAL A 98 13.55 45.59 -22.36
N ASP A 99 12.39 46.16 -22.04
CA ASP A 99 12.06 46.70 -20.71
C ASP A 99 11.38 45.61 -19.86
N LEU A 100 12.06 45.12 -18.83
CA LEU A 100 11.55 44.08 -17.95
C LEU A 100 10.42 44.60 -17.02
N GLY A 101 10.23 45.92 -16.96
CA GLY A 101 9.23 46.63 -16.15
C GLY A 101 9.77 47.09 -14.78
N SER A 102 10.79 46.42 -14.25
CA SER A 102 11.51 46.79 -13.02
C SER A 102 12.95 46.27 -13.07
N SER A 103 13.84 46.78 -12.21
CA SER A 103 15.22 46.30 -12.15
C SER A 103 15.29 44.89 -11.58
N GLN A 104 15.90 43.96 -12.31
CA GLN A 104 15.95 42.54 -11.95
C GLN A 104 17.37 41.98 -12.11
N PRO A 105 17.79 41.02 -11.26
CA PRO A 105 19.06 40.33 -11.46
C PRO A 105 18.95 39.40 -12.66
N ILE A 106 19.94 39.40 -13.55
CA ILE A 106 19.98 38.64 -14.80
C ILE A 106 21.08 37.58 -14.70
N SER A 107 20.77 36.35 -15.08
CA SER A 107 21.67 35.20 -14.98
C SER A 107 21.97 34.53 -16.33
N LYS A 108 21.10 34.70 -17.33
CA LYS A 108 21.25 34.06 -18.65
C LYS A 108 20.54 34.86 -19.74
N VAL A 109 21.12 34.91 -20.94
CA VAL A 109 20.49 35.46 -22.14
C VAL A 109 20.56 34.41 -23.25
N VAL A 110 19.45 34.19 -23.97
CA VAL A 110 19.43 33.33 -25.16
C VAL A 110 19.08 34.19 -26.36
N LEU A 111 19.94 34.18 -27.37
CA LEU A 111 19.74 34.84 -28.65
C LEU A 111 19.45 33.77 -29.69
N ASN A 112 18.27 33.77 -30.28
CA ASN A 112 17.94 32.91 -31.39
C ASN A 112 18.01 33.71 -32.69
N TRP A 113 19.15 33.65 -33.36
CA TRP A 113 19.40 34.40 -34.59
C TRP A 113 18.72 33.78 -35.80
N GLU A 114 18.33 34.64 -36.74
CA GLU A 114 18.13 34.26 -38.13
C GLU A 114 19.49 34.05 -38.82
N THR A 115 19.50 33.67 -40.10
CA THR A 115 20.71 33.64 -40.95
C THR A 115 21.50 34.96 -40.89
N ALA A 116 20.83 36.10 -40.70
CA ALA A 116 21.45 37.41 -40.51
C ALA A 116 21.76 37.67 -39.01
N TYR A 117 23.01 37.41 -38.60
CA TYR A 117 23.44 37.48 -37.20
C TYR A 117 24.66 38.38 -36.94
N ALA A 118 24.94 38.64 -35.67
CA ALA A 118 26.11 39.39 -35.23
C ALA A 118 27.37 38.52 -35.09
N SER A 119 28.43 38.85 -35.84
CA SER A 119 29.78 38.32 -35.56
C SER A 119 30.43 39.05 -34.39
N GLY A 120 30.07 40.31 -34.12
CA GLY A 120 30.46 41.02 -32.90
C GLY A 120 29.28 41.72 -32.24
N PHE A 121 29.10 41.54 -30.94
CA PHE A 121 28.03 42.17 -30.16
C PHE A 121 28.32 42.21 -28.66
N ARG A 122 27.52 43.00 -27.95
CA ARG A 122 27.50 43.12 -26.48
C ARG A 122 26.10 42.84 -25.94
N ILE A 123 26.04 42.25 -24.75
CA ILE A 123 24.81 42.28 -23.93
C ILE A 123 25.02 43.34 -22.87
N GLN A 124 24.07 44.26 -22.75
CA GLN A 124 24.15 45.38 -21.82
C GLN A 124 22.92 45.43 -20.93
N VAL A 125 23.10 45.91 -19.70
CA VAL A 125 22.02 46.18 -18.74
C VAL A 125 21.99 47.66 -18.37
N SER A 126 20.81 48.16 -18.00
CA SER A 126 20.58 49.55 -17.57
C SER A 126 19.33 49.65 -16.69
N ASP A 127 19.32 50.55 -15.71
CA ASP A 127 18.09 50.87 -14.96
C ASP A 127 17.23 51.97 -15.60
N ASN A 128 17.82 52.76 -16.50
CA ASN A 128 17.20 53.98 -17.04
C ASN A 128 17.24 54.08 -18.58
N ALA A 129 17.65 53.02 -19.26
CA ALA A 129 17.83 52.92 -20.71
C ALA A 129 18.80 53.94 -21.35
N SER A 130 19.51 54.73 -20.55
CA SER A 130 20.40 55.81 -21.02
C SER A 130 21.86 55.55 -20.65
N SER A 131 22.11 55.01 -19.46
CA SER A 131 23.44 54.59 -18.98
C SER A 131 23.56 53.08 -19.02
N TRP A 132 24.51 52.55 -19.79
CA TRP A 132 24.60 51.11 -20.07
C TRP A 132 25.89 50.49 -19.55
N THR A 133 25.78 49.29 -19.00
CA THR A 133 26.92 48.48 -18.55
C THR A 133 26.98 47.17 -19.35
N ASP A 134 28.15 46.86 -19.91
CA ASP A 134 28.39 45.61 -20.62
C ASP A 134 28.45 44.44 -19.62
N VAL A 135 27.59 43.44 -19.79
CA VAL A 135 27.61 42.18 -19.01
C VAL A 135 28.09 40.99 -19.84
N TYR A 136 28.23 41.18 -21.15
CA TYR A 136 28.88 40.24 -22.07
C TYR A 136 29.37 40.99 -23.31
N THR A 137 30.49 40.56 -23.91
CA THR A 137 31.02 41.11 -25.17
C THR A 137 31.74 40.03 -25.95
N THR A 138 31.53 39.98 -27.26
CA THR A 138 32.24 39.08 -28.17
C THR A 138 32.46 39.72 -29.54
N THR A 139 33.50 39.28 -30.24
CA THR A 139 33.81 39.64 -31.64
C THR A 139 33.85 38.42 -32.56
N THR A 140 33.45 37.25 -32.07
CA THR A 140 33.42 35.98 -32.82
C THR A 140 32.11 35.22 -32.61
N GLY A 141 30.99 35.93 -32.59
CA GLY A 141 29.65 35.35 -32.58
C GLY A 141 29.42 34.41 -33.76
N SER A 142 28.71 33.31 -33.53
CA SER A 142 28.56 32.20 -34.47
C SER A 142 27.17 32.09 -35.12
N GLY A 143 26.21 32.93 -34.72
CA GLY A 143 24.81 32.84 -35.17
C GLY A 143 24.05 31.65 -34.55
N GLY A 144 22.90 31.30 -35.12
CA GLY A 144 22.01 30.25 -34.60
C GLY A 144 21.45 30.56 -33.21
N THR A 145 21.14 29.55 -32.40
CA THR A 145 20.74 29.78 -31.00
C THR A 145 21.97 29.84 -30.09
N GLN A 146 22.25 31.00 -29.50
CA GLN A 146 23.36 31.24 -28.59
C GLN A 146 22.85 31.46 -27.16
N THR A 147 23.22 30.56 -26.25
CA THR A 147 22.95 30.71 -24.81
C THR A 147 24.16 31.29 -24.11
N LEU A 148 23.98 32.42 -23.43
CA LEU A 148 25.01 33.22 -22.79
C LEU A 148 24.73 33.27 -21.29
N THR A 149 25.70 32.81 -20.49
CA THR A 149 25.66 33.05 -19.04
C THR A 149 26.16 34.46 -18.78
N VAL A 150 25.34 35.29 -18.14
CA VAL A 150 25.64 36.70 -17.86
C VAL A 150 25.35 37.01 -16.40
N SER A 151 25.97 38.05 -15.84
CA SER A 151 25.68 38.51 -14.49
C SER A 151 25.57 40.02 -14.47
N GLY A 152 24.42 40.53 -14.05
CA GLY A 152 24.15 41.96 -13.94
C GLY A 152 22.76 42.21 -13.37
N THR A 153 22.45 43.45 -13.03
CA THR A 153 21.12 43.87 -12.59
C THR A 153 20.70 45.07 -13.42
N GLY A 154 19.46 45.08 -13.89
CA GLY A 154 18.95 46.17 -14.70
C GLY A 154 17.49 45.97 -15.03
N ARG A 155 16.79 47.09 -15.27
CA ARG A 155 15.42 47.09 -15.80
C ARG A 155 15.39 46.83 -17.31
N TYR A 156 16.37 47.35 -18.02
CA TYR A 156 16.51 47.22 -19.46
C TYR A 156 17.68 46.31 -19.77
N VAL A 157 17.47 45.39 -20.71
CA VAL A 157 18.52 44.53 -21.24
C VAL A 157 18.52 44.65 -22.75
N ARG A 158 19.70 44.82 -23.36
CA ARG A 158 19.81 44.94 -24.82
C ARG A 158 20.92 44.13 -25.42
N MET A 159 20.65 43.61 -26.61
CA MET A 159 21.66 43.14 -27.55
C MET A 159 22.13 44.34 -28.37
N TYR A 160 23.43 44.64 -28.33
CA TYR A 160 24.06 45.73 -29.05
C TYR A 160 25.07 45.17 -30.06
N GLY A 161 24.64 45.02 -31.31
CA GLY A 161 25.45 44.49 -32.41
C GLY A 161 26.47 45.51 -32.88
N THR A 162 27.74 45.12 -32.94
CA THR A 162 28.86 45.97 -33.33
C THR A 162 29.52 45.55 -34.65
N ALA A 163 29.32 44.31 -35.09
CA ALA A 163 29.74 43.82 -36.39
C ALA A 163 28.80 42.71 -36.89
N ARG A 164 28.35 42.82 -38.14
CA ARG A 164 27.50 41.80 -38.79
C ARG A 164 28.33 40.69 -39.40
N ALA A 165 27.78 39.48 -39.42
CA ALA A 165 28.40 38.33 -40.07
C ALA A 165 28.02 38.18 -41.55
N THR A 166 26.98 38.89 -41.99
CA THR A 166 26.45 38.83 -43.36
C THR A 166 26.27 40.23 -43.94
N GLN A 167 25.92 40.32 -45.22
CA GLN A 167 25.57 41.57 -45.89
C GLN A 167 24.17 42.10 -45.54
N TYR A 168 23.47 41.51 -44.56
CA TYR A 168 22.14 41.96 -44.14
C TYR A 168 22.22 42.71 -42.81
N GLY A 169 21.10 43.18 -42.26
CA GLY A 169 21.03 43.71 -40.90
C GLY A 169 21.21 42.60 -39.84
N TYR A 170 20.83 42.88 -38.59
CA TYR A 170 20.74 41.88 -37.53
C TYR A 170 19.30 41.38 -37.43
N SER A 171 19.10 40.08 -37.24
CA SER A 171 17.75 39.54 -37.07
C SER A 171 17.69 38.43 -36.02
N LEU A 172 16.72 38.55 -35.12
CA LEU A 172 16.48 37.62 -34.01
C LEU A 172 15.06 37.12 -34.10
N TRP A 173 14.91 35.79 -34.20
CA TRP A 173 13.65 35.11 -33.96
C TRP A 173 13.24 35.28 -32.50
N GLU A 174 14.19 35.20 -31.57
CA GLU A 174 13.91 35.38 -30.14
C GLU A 174 15.09 36.01 -29.38
N PHE A 175 14.78 36.89 -28.44
CA PHE A 175 15.68 37.55 -27.50
C PHE A 175 15.19 37.29 -26.07
N GLN A 176 15.73 36.23 -25.47
CA GLN A 176 15.29 35.74 -24.17
C GLN A 176 16.24 36.20 -23.08
N VAL A 177 15.69 36.88 -22.06
CA VAL A 177 16.44 37.33 -20.88
C VAL A 177 15.94 36.58 -19.68
N TRP A 178 16.82 35.89 -18.97
CA TRP A 178 16.49 35.03 -17.84
C TRP A 178 17.14 35.55 -16.55
N GLY A 179 16.38 35.56 -15.45
CA GLY A 179 16.81 36.13 -14.18
C GLY A 179 15.77 36.07 -13.06
N GLY A 180 15.91 36.93 -12.06
CA GLY A 180 15.03 37.10 -10.90
C GLY A 180 15.62 36.58 -9.58
N SER A 181 15.43 37.30 -8.47
CA SER A 181 15.74 36.84 -7.10
C SER A 181 14.48 36.30 -6.45
N GLY A 182 14.24 34.99 -6.58
CA GLY A 182 13.21 34.28 -5.84
C GLY A 182 11.80 34.33 -6.44
N THR A 183 11.12 33.19 -6.31
CA THR A 183 9.70 32.89 -6.62
C THR A 183 9.27 32.97 -8.09
N GLN A 184 9.03 31.78 -8.68
CA GLN A 184 8.00 31.61 -9.71
C GLN A 184 6.69 32.26 -9.23
N PRO A 185 5.92 32.95 -10.09
CA PRO A 185 4.52 33.20 -9.78
C PRO A 185 3.86 31.86 -9.48
N ALA A 186 3.08 31.78 -8.39
CA ALA A 186 2.21 30.63 -8.18
C ALA A 186 1.38 30.42 -9.46
N ALA A 187 1.26 29.18 -9.92
CA ALA A 187 0.39 28.85 -11.04
C ALA A 187 -1.00 29.47 -10.77
N CYS A 188 -1.59 30.09 -11.80
CA CYS A 188 -2.97 30.56 -11.68
C CYS A 188 -3.88 29.42 -11.27
N GLY A 189 -4.72 29.65 -10.24
CA GLY A 189 -5.81 28.74 -9.94
C GLY A 189 -6.80 28.66 -11.11
N ASN A 190 -7.67 27.66 -11.11
CA ASN A 190 -8.74 27.51 -12.11
C ASN A 190 -10.10 28.07 -11.64
N THR A 191 -10.13 28.66 -10.44
CA THR A 191 -11.33 29.19 -9.80
C THR A 191 -11.40 30.71 -9.99
N THR A 192 -12.56 31.22 -10.41
CA THR A 192 -12.76 32.67 -10.62
C THR A 192 -13.11 33.39 -9.31
N ALA A 193 -12.48 34.55 -9.06
CA ALA A 193 -12.84 35.43 -7.95
C ALA A 193 -14.14 36.24 -8.19
N ALA A 194 -14.73 36.11 -9.39
CA ALA A 194 -15.83 36.95 -9.86
C ALA A 194 -17.23 36.35 -9.66
N VAL A 195 -17.39 35.04 -9.39
CA VAL A 195 -18.71 34.40 -9.33
C VAL A 195 -19.62 35.03 -8.26
N GLY A 196 -20.82 35.45 -8.66
CA GLY A 196 -21.85 36.01 -7.78
C GLY A 196 -21.53 37.40 -7.22
N LYS A 197 -20.49 38.07 -7.73
CA LYS A 197 -20.09 39.42 -7.30
C LYS A 197 -20.90 40.51 -8.02
N PRO A 198 -21.06 41.70 -7.41
CA PRO A 198 -21.73 42.82 -8.07
C PRO A 198 -21.06 43.18 -9.40
N ALA A 199 -21.85 43.19 -10.47
CA ALA A 199 -21.38 43.48 -11.81
C ALA A 199 -22.14 44.65 -12.42
N THR A 200 -21.44 45.46 -13.21
CA THR A 200 -22.02 46.57 -13.97
C THR A 200 -21.42 46.58 -15.38
N ALA A 201 -22.16 47.13 -16.34
CA ALA A 201 -21.69 47.28 -17.71
C ALA A 201 -22.00 48.69 -18.23
N SER A 202 -21.33 49.08 -19.32
CA SER A 202 -21.66 50.31 -20.04
C SER A 202 -23.06 50.28 -20.65
N SER A 203 -23.54 49.10 -21.04
CA SER A 203 -24.91 48.86 -21.51
C SER A 203 -25.27 47.37 -21.43
N THR A 204 -26.57 47.07 -21.57
CA THR A 204 -27.10 45.71 -21.71
C THR A 204 -28.07 45.68 -22.88
N GLU A 205 -28.01 44.65 -23.72
CA GLU A 205 -28.87 44.50 -24.90
C GLU A 205 -30.36 44.49 -24.52
N ASN A 206 -30.72 43.74 -23.47
CA ASN A 206 -32.05 43.70 -22.88
C ASN A 206 -32.00 43.15 -21.44
N ALA A 207 -33.15 43.04 -20.77
CA ALA A 207 -33.23 42.59 -19.38
C ALA A 207 -32.81 41.12 -19.15
N GLY A 208 -32.80 40.29 -20.21
CA GLY A 208 -32.41 38.88 -20.15
C GLY A 208 -30.90 38.63 -20.29
N THR A 209 -30.09 39.65 -20.57
CA THR A 209 -28.63 39.55 -20.70
C THR A 209 -27.88 40.55 -19.82
N PRO A 210 -28.14 40.57 -18.49
CA PRO A 210 -27.56 41.54 -17.57
C PRO A 210 -26.05 41.36 -17.39
N ALA A 211 -25.36 42.39 -16.88
CA ALA A 211 -23.92 42.33 -16.60
C ALA A 211 -23.54 41.19 -15.64
N SER A 212 -24.41 40.85 -14.69
CA SER A 212 -24.22 39.76 -13.73
C SER A 212 -24.12 38.40 -14.40
N ALA A 213 -24.73 38.22 -15.57
CA ALA A 213 -24.72 36.95 -16.30
C ALA A 213 -23.38 36.64 -16.98
N ALA A 214 -22.41 37.56 -16.98
CA ALA A 214 -21.03 37.22 -17.34
C ALA A 214 -20.22 36.69 -16.13
N PHE A 215 -20.79 36.67 -14.92
CA PHE A 215 -20.07 36.34 -13.69
C PHE A 215 -20.91 35.47 -12.74
N ASP A 216 -21.86 34.69 -13.23
CA ASP A 216 -22.73 33.83 -12.40
C ASP A 216 -22.28 32.36 -12.40
N GLY A 217 -21.36 31.98 -13.28
CA GLY A 217 -20.82 30.62 -13.41
C GLY A 217 -21.79 29.63 -14.06
N ASP A 218 -22.90 30.10 -14.64
CA ASP A 218 -23.85 29.27 -15.38
C ASP A 218 -23.53 29.33 -16.89
N PRO A 219 -23.16 28.21 -17.55
CA PRO A 219 -22.83 28.21 -18.97
C PRO A 219 -24.04 28.48 -19.89
N GLY A 220 -25.25 28.60 -19.34
CA GLY A 220 -26.50 28.88 -20.07
C GLY A 220 -26.92 30.37 -20.10
N THR A 221 -26.25 31.24 -19.34
CA THR A 221 -26.57 32.69 -19.24
C THR A 221 -25.42 33.53 -19.78
N ARG A 222 -25.71 34.78 -20.20
CA ARG A 222 -24.68 35.67 -20.76
C ARG A 222 -24.98 37.15 -20.56
N TRP A 223 -23.95 37.98 -20.54
CA TRP A 223 -24.07 39.41 -20.77
C TRP A 223 -23.97 39.74 -22.26
N SER A 224 -24.78 40.67 -22.75
CA SER A 224 -24.66 41.27 -24.10
C SER A 224 -24.69 42.80 -24.00
N SER A 225 -23.84 43.50 -24.75
CA SER A 225 -23.85 44.97 -24.85
C SER A 225 -24.69 45.50 -26.02
N ALA A 226 -24.93 46.81 -26.03
CA ALA A 226 -25.36 47.53 -27.24
C ALA A 226 -24.29 47.44 -28.35
N ALA A 227 -24.71 47.57 -29.60
CA ALA A 227 -23.87 47.49 -30.78
C ALA A 227 -23.06 48.78 -31.05
N SER A 228 -22.20 49.18 -30.11
CA SER A 228 -21.28 50.31 -30.27
C SER A 228 -19.90 50.04 -29.65
N ASP A 229 -18.91 50.86 -29.97
CA ASP A 229 -17.54 50.80 -29.43
C ASP A 229 -17.16 52.14 -28.80
N PRO A 230 -16.54 52.16 -27.61
CA PRO A 230 -16.21 51.02 -26.76
C PRO A 230 -17.39 50.55 -25.90
N GLN A 231 -17.34 49.31 -25.43
CA GLN A 231 -18.22 48.80 -24.37
C GLN A 231 -17.38 48.06 -23.34
N TRP A 232 -17.90 47.97 -22.12
CA TRP A 232 -17.24 47.29 -21.03
C TRP A 232 -18.22 46.57 -20.11
N VAL A 233 -17.73 45.50 -19.51
CA VAL A 233 -18.37 44.80 -18.39
C VAL A 233 -17.35 44.63 -17.28
N GLN A 234 -17.75 44.93 -16.05
CA GLN A 234 -16.86 44.92 -14.90
C GLN A 234 -17.49 44.20 -13.71
N VAL A 235 -16.64 43.69 -12.84
CA VAL A 235 -17.00 43.08 -11.57
C VAL A 235 -16.29 43.79 -10.41
N ASP A 236 -17.01 44.00 -9.30
CA ASP A 236 -16.44 44.44 -8.01
C ASP A 236 -16.13 43.20 -7.15
N LEU A 237 -14.85 42.87 -6.98
CA LEU A 237 -14.42 41.70 -6.20
C LEU A 237 -14.69 41.86 -4.68
N GLY A 238 -15.01 43.09 -4.23
CA GLY A 238 -15.29 43.45 -2.84
C GLY A 238 -14.09 44.03 -2.07
N SER A 239 -12.87 43.67 -2.48
CA SER A 239 -11.59 44.21 -1.99
C SER A 239 -10.52 44.06 -3.07
N ALA A 240 -9.38 44.75 -2.93
CA ALA A 240 -8.25 44.54 -3.83
C ALA A 240 -7.71 43.10 -3.70
N GLN A 241 -7.53 42.41 -4.83
CA GLN A 241 -7.05 41.03 -4.91
C GLN A 241 -5.85 40.95 -5.86
N ASP A 242 -4.92 40.04 -5.58
CA ASP A 242 -3.88 39.67 -6.54
C ASP A 242 -4.52 38.86 -7.68
N ILE A 243 -4.29 39.29 -8.91
CA ILE A 243 -4.86 38.72 -10.13
C ILE A 243 -3.71 38.19 -10.97
N CYS A 244 -3.80 36.93 -11.37
CA CYS A 244 -2.78 36.26 -12.19
C CYS A 244 -3.24 36.03 -13.64
N GLY A 245 -4.51 36.30 -13.95
CA GLY A 245 -5.04 36.20 -15.31
C GLY A 245 -6.56 36.33 -15.39
N VAL A 246 -7.11 36.11 -16.58
CA VAL A 246 -8.56 36.01 -16.84
C VAL A 246 -8.85 34.93 -17.88
N SER A 247 -10.09 34.46 -17.93
CA SER A 247 -10.64 33.67 -19.04
C SER A 247 -11.93 34.32 -19.52
N LEU A 248 -12.00 34.69 -20.80
CA LEU A 248 -13.19 35.24 -21.46
C LEU A 248 -13.81 34.15 -22.32
N THR A 249 -15.05 33.77 -22.04
CA THR A 249 -15.82 32.85 -22.89
C THR A 249 -16.84 33.65 -23.68
N TRP A 250 -16.51 33.94 -24.93
CA TRP A 250 -17.33 34.72 -25.84
C TRP A 250 -18.48 33.92 -26.45
N GLU A 251 -19.56 34.62 -26.76
CA GLU A 251 -20.55 34.18 -27.74
C GLU A 251 -20.02 34.45 -29.18
N ALA A 252 -20.80 34.16 -30.22
CA ALA A 252 -20.43 34.50 -31.60
C ALA A 252 -20.13 36.00 -31.79
N ALA A 253 -20.70 36.89 -30.97
CA ALA A 253 -20.40 38.31 -30.93
C ALA A 253 -19.25 38.64 -29.95
N TYR A 254 -18.01 38.63 -30.45
CA TYR A 254 -16.77 38.82 -29.67
C TYR A 254 -15.97 40.08 -30.04
N ALA A 255 -14.91 40.38 -29.28
CA ALA A 255 -13.97 41.48 -29.55
C ALA A 255 -12.75 41.04 -30.36
N THR A 256 -12.42 41.75 -31.44
CA THR A 256 -11.09 41.63 -32.08
C THR A 256 -10.04 42.49 -31.37
N ALA A 257 -10.44 43.61 -30.76
CA ALA A 257 -9.56 44.42 -29.91
C ALA A 257 -10.21 44.71 -28.55
N PHE A 258 -9.48 44.39 -27.48
CA PHE A 258 -9.92 44.66 -26.11
C PHE A 258 -8.75 44.78 -25.15
N GLN A 259 -9.06 45.34 -23.99
CA GLN A 259 -8.15 45.46 -22.85
C GLN A 259 -8.74 44.77 -21.62
N ILE A 260 -7.87 44.20 -20.80
CA ILE A 260 -8.20 43.86 -19.43
C ILE A 260 -7.59 44.93 -18.54
N GLN A 261 -8.44 45.50 -17.69
CA GLN A 261 -8.06 46.60 -16.81
C GLN A 261 -8.45 46.28 -15.37
N VAL A 262 -7.64 46.78 -14.44
CA VAL A 262 -7.88 46.68 -12.99
C VAL A 262 -7.98 48.08 -12.38
N SER A 263 -8.69 48.20 -11.26
CA SER A 263 -8.84 49.45 -10.50
C SER A 263 -9.07 49.18 -9.02
N ASP A 264 -8.58 50.03 -8.12
CA ASP A 264 -8.90 49.95 -6.68
C ASP A 264 -10.22 50.64 -6.31
N ASN A 265 -10.64 51.63 -7.12
CA ASN A 265 -11.73 52.55 -6.79
C ASN A 265 -12.87 52.57 -7.83
N GLY A 266 -12.75 51.79 -8.91
CA GLY A 266 -13.75 51.67 -9.98
C GLY A 266 -13.79 52.85 -10.94
N SER A 267 -12.94 53.87 -10.75
CA SER A 267 -12.90 55.11 -11.56
C SER A 267 -11.56 55.33 -12.24
N SER A 268 -10.45 54.94 -11.62
CA SER A 268 -9.08 55.06 -12.14
C SER A 268 -8.57 53.69 -12.57
N TRP A 269 -8.27 53.50 -13.86
CA TRP A 269 -8.02 52.17 -14.43
C TRP A 269 -6.59 52.00 -14.94
N THR A 270 -6.04 50.82 -14.73
CA THR A 270 -4.73 50.39 -15.24
C THR A 270 -4.90 49.21 -16.18
N THR A 271 -4.37 49.31 -17.39
CA THR A 271 -4.37 48.21 -18.37
C THR A 271 -3.29 47.20 -18.03
N VAL A 272 -3.70 45.95 -17.84
CA VAL A 272 -2.82 44.83 -17.44
C VAL A 272 -2.66 43.79 -18.55
N TYR A 273 -3.56 43.81 -19.52
CA TYR A 273 -3.46 43.07 -20.79
C TYR A 273 -4.16 43.85 -21.90
N SER A 274 -3.66 43.76 -23.12
CA SER A 274 -4.28 44.35 -24.32
C SER A 274 -4.00 43.47 -25.53
N THR A 275 -4.99 43.34 -26.41
CA THR A 275 -4.83 42.66 -27.70
C THR A 275 -5.60 43.39 -28.79
N THR A 276 -5.13 43.26 -30.03
CA THR A 276 -5.83 43.71 -31.26
C THR A 276 -6.12 42.53 -32.20
N ALA A 277 -5.93 41.30 -31.71
CA ALA A 277 -6.10 40.06 -32.46
C ALA A 277 -6.91 39.02 -31.66
N GLY A 278 -7.94 39.46 -30.95
CA GLY A 278 -8.87 38.56 -30.25
C GLY A 278 -9.55 37.61 -31.24
N THR A 279 -9.68 36.34 -30.88
CA THR A 279 -10.17 35.29 -31.79
C THR A 279 -11.56 34.76 -31.43
N GLY A 280 -12.15 35.20 -30.31
CA GLY A 280 -13.42 34.68 -29.82
C GLY A 280 -13.28 33.29 -29.19
N GLY A 281 -14.41 32.63 -28.89
CA GLY A 281 -14.41 31.38 -28.13
C GLY A 281 -13.95 31.58 -26.69
N THR A 282 -13.22 30.62 -26.11
CA THR A 282 -12.62 30.77 -24.77
C THR A 282 -11.18 31.26 -24.88
N GLU A 283 -10.94 32.51 -24.48
CA GLU A 283 -9.63 33.16 -24.50
C GLU A 283 -9.08 33.31 -23.08
N LYS A 284 -7.93 32.68 -22.80
CA LYS A 284 -7.23 32.74 -21.50
C LYS A 284 -6.00 33.63 -21.59
N HIS A 285 -5.87 34.56 -20.65
CA HIS A 285 -4.77 35.51 -20.61
C HIS A 285 -4.16 35.57 -19.22
N SER A 286 -2.85 35.33 -19.13
CA SER A 286 -2.10 35.37 -17.87
C SER A 286 -1.34 36.70 -17.75
N PHE A 287 -1.39 37.33 -16.58
CA PHE A 287 -0.70 38.57 -16.24
C PHE A 287 -0.71 38.75 -14.72
N THR A 288 0.20 39.52 -14.13
CA THR A 288 0.16 39.81 -12.68
C THR A 288 -0.32 41.23 -12.44
N ALA A 289 -1.37 41.38 -11.64
CA ALA A 289 -1.95 42.66 -11.26
C ALA A 289 -2.52 42.60 -9.84
N ASN A 290 -2.81 43.76 -9.24
CA ASN A 290 -3.60 43.85 -8.02
C ASN A 290 -4.72 44.88 -8.25
N GLY A 291 -5.94 44.58 -7.81
CA GLY A 291 -7.06 45.52 -7.93
C GLY A 291 -8.37 44.97 -7.41
N ARG A 292 -9.30 45.87 -7.06
CA ARG A 292 -10.65 45.53 -6.56
C ARG A 292 -11.66 45.31 -7.67
N TYR A 293 -11.56 46.11 -8.72
CA TYR A 293 -12.43 46.06 -9.89
C TYR A 293 -11.65 45.50 -11.06
N VAL A 294 -12.27 44.60 -11.82
CA VAL A 294 -11.70 44.06 -13.06
C VAL A 294 -12.71 44.25 -14.18
N ARG A 295 -12.25 44.73 -15.33
CA ARG A 295 -13.13 44.90 -16.51
C ARG A 295 -12.49 44.44 -17.79
N MET A 296 -13.34 43.94 -18.68
CA MET A 296 -13.07 43.81 -20.10
C MET A 296 -13.53 45.13 -20.74
N TYR A 297 -12.62 45.79 -21.45
CA TYR A 297 -12.87 47.04 -22.16
C TYR A 297 -12.67 46.81 -23.66
N GLY A 298 -13.75 46.52 -24.36
CA GLY A 298 -13.77 46.24 -25.80
C GLY A 298 -13.68 47.53 -26.61
N THR A 299 -12.77 47.56 -27.57
CA THR A 299 -12.51 48.73 -28.43
C THR A 299 -12.75 48.48 -29.91
N ALA A 300 -12.82 47.22 -30.34
CA ALA A 300 -13.29 46.85 -31.68
C ALA A 300 -14.01 45.50 -31.66
N ARG A 301 -15.24 45.47 -32.22
CA ARG A 301 -16.06 44.25 -32.35
C ARG A 301 -15.69 43.47 -33.60
N ALA A 302 -15.80 42.15 -33.50
CA ALA A 302 -15.62 41.23 -34.62
C ALA A 302 -16.83 41.17 -35.57
N THR A 303 -18.00 41.60 -35.09
CA THR A 303 -19.27 41.49 -35.81
C THR A 303 -20.05 42.81 -35.73
N GLN A 304 -21.17 42.91 -36.46
CA GLN A 304 -22.07 44.08 -36.38
C GLN A 304 -22.83 44.18 -35.04
N TRP A 305 -22.86 43.10 -34.25
CA TRP A 305 -23.53 43.02 -32.96
C TRP A 305 -22.67 43.62 -31.85
N GLY A 306 -23.19 43.72 -30.61
CA GLY A 306 -22.43 44.15 -29.43
C GLY A 306 -21.36 43.14 -29.00
N TYR A 307 -20.81 43.31 -27.80
CA TYR A 307 -19.95 42.32 -27.15
C TYR A 307 -20.81 41.39 -26.31
N SER A 308 -20.52 40.09 -26.34
CA SER A 308 -21.32 39.10 -25.63
C SER A 308 -20.44 38.01 -25.00
N LEU A 309 -20.59 37.81 -23.68
CA LEU A 309 -19.78 36.89 -22.88
C LEU A 309 -20.70 35.93 -22.12
N TRP A 310 -20.54 34.63 -22.38
CA TRP A 310 -21.12 33.54 -21.58
C TRP A 310 -20.45 33.46 -20.20
N ASP A 311 -19.16 33.77 -20.11
CA ASP A 311 -18.47 33.85 -18.81
C ASP A 311 -17.24 34.76 -18.89
N PHE A 312 -16.96 35.45 -17.79
CA PHE A 312 -15.77 36.26 -17.57
C PHE A 312 -15.13 35.87 -16.22
N THR A 313 -14.21 34.93 -16.30
CA THR A 313 -13.43 34.43 -15.19
C THR A 313 -12.27 35.38 -14.86
N VAL A 314 -12.09 35.74 -13.58
CA VAL A 314 -10.93 36.46 -13.05
C VAL A 314 -10.08 35.52 -12.19
N LEU A 315 -8.86 35.23 -12.62
CA LEU A 315 -7.96 34.26 -11.99
C LEU A 315 -7.03 34.96 -10.98
N THR A 316 -6.87 34.36 -9.81
CA THR A 316 -5.96 34.85 -8.74
C THR A 316 -4.81 33.86 -8.54
N PRO A 317 -3.58 34.30 -8.14
CA PRO A 317 -2.48 33.39 -7.91
C PRO A 317 -2.77 32.47 -6.72
N GLY A 318 -2.73 31.16 -6.94
CA GLY A 318 -3.06 30.16 -5.92
C GLY A 318 -4.57 30.05 -5.64
N ASP A 319 -5.03 28.84 -5.34
CA ASP A 319 -6.42 28.54 -5.05
C ASP A 319 -6.86 29.13 -3.69
N ALA A 320 -7.23 30.41 -3.66
CA ALA A 320 -7.89 31.04 -2.50
C ALA A 320 -8.44 32.46 -2.78
N THR A 321 -9.75 32.62 -3.07
CA THR A 321 -10.52 33.75 -2.51
C THR A 321 -11.82 33.30 -1.81
N THR A 322 -11.96 33.72 -0.55
CA THR A 322 -13.05 33.48 0.40
C THR A 322 -14.33 34.19 -0.03
N PRO A 323 -15.49 33.52 0.01
CA PRO A 323 -16.79 34.12 0.32
C PRO A 323 -17.31 33.62 1.69
N PRO A 324 -18.36 34.25 2.23
CA PRO A 324 -18.42 34.70 3.63
C PRO A 324 -18.43 33.54 4.63
N GLY A 325 -17.55 33.62 5.64
CA GLY A 325 -17.56 32.70 6.77
C GLY A 325 -16.65 31.47 6.64
N GLY A 326 -15.36 31.69 6.38
CA GLY A 326 -14.26 30.73 6.64
C GLY A 326 -13.26 30.61 5.49
N GLY A 327 -12.00 31.04 5.70
CA GLY A 327 -10.80 30.99 4.81
C GLY A 327 -10.84 30.10 3.55
N ASN A 328 -10.51 30.55 2.34
CA ASN A 328 -9.14 30.77 1.84
C ASN A 328 -8.12 29.68 2.23
N GLY A 329 -8.16 28.57 1.48
CA GLY A 329 -6.98 27.81 1.03
C GLY A 329 -6.56 26.59 1.84
N ASP A 330 -6.88 26.53 3.12
CA ASP A 330 -6.42 25.46 4.00
C ASP A 330 -7.48 24.37 4.07
N CYS A 331 -7.23 23.17 3.51
CA CYS A 331 -7.87 21.97 4.03
C CYS A 331 -7.27 21.72 5.42
N PRO A 332 -7.86 22.20 6.53
CA PRO A 332 -7.18 22.30 7.83
C PRO A 332 -6.85 20.93 8.44
N TRP A 333 -7.40 19.86 7.85
CA TRP A 333 -7.11 18.47 8.18
C TRP A 333 -5.81 17.94 7.51
N VAL A 334 -5.35 18.54 6.42
CA VAL A 334 -4.12 18.11 5.71
C VAL A 334 -2.89 18.61 6.46
N GLY A 335 -1.97 17.70 6.82
CA GLY A 335 -0.74 18.05 7.53
C GLY A 335 -0.95 18.48 9.00
N SER A 336 -2.19 18.44 9.49
CA SER A 336 -2.54 18.75 10.87
C SER A 336 -2.14 17.61 11.82
N THR A 337 -1.64 17.98 13.00
CA THR A 337 -1.31 17.05 14.09
C THR A 337 -2.49 16.75 15.00
N ALA A 338 -3.69 17.25 14.69
CA ALA A 338 -4.89 16.93 15.42
C ALA A 338 -5.21 15.42 15.33
N PRO A 339 -5.84 14.82 16.35
CA PRO A 339 -6.32 13.44 16.28
C PRO A 339 -7.12 13.19 15.01
N VAL A 340 -6.97 12.02 14.40
CA VAL A 340 -7.64 11.66 13.14
C VAL A 340 -9.16 11.84 13.25
N ALA A 341 -9.76 11.43 14.37
CA ALA A 341 -11.19 11.61 14.61
C ALA A 341 -11.64 13.09 14.48
N THR A 342 -10.83 14.04 14.96
CA THR A 342 -11.11 15.47 14.82
C THR A 342 -11.06 15.91 13.37
N ARG A 343 -10.05 15.46 12.62
CA ARG A 343 -9.89 15.77 11.20
C ARG A 343 -11.01 15.19 10.34
N VAL A 344 -11.41 13.96 10.63
CA VAL A 344 -12.57 13.30 10.00
C VAL A 344 -13.84 14.10 10.27
N ALA A 345 -14.09 14.52 11.52
CA ALA A 345 -15.27 15.32 11.85
C ALA A 345 -15.29 16.67 11.13
N GLN A 346 -14.15 17.34 11.03
CA GLN A 346 -14.00 18.59 10.28
C GLN A 346 -14.32 18.41 8.80
N LEU A 347 -13.72 17.40 8.16
CA LEU A 347 -13.93 17.13 6.74
C LEU A 347 -15.39 16.70 6.46
N LEU A 348 -15.93 15.80 7.27
CA LEU A 348 -17.30 15.29 7.12
C LEU A 348 -18.37 16.39 7.24
N ALA A 349 -18.09 17.45 8.02
CA ALA A 349 -18.95 18.62 8.15
C ALA A 349 -18.93 19.52 6.90
N GLN A 350 -17.86 19.48 6.09
CA GLN A 350 -17.74 20.23 4.83
C GLN A 350 -18.30 19.46 3.61
N MET A 351 -18.46 18.14 3.74
CA MET A 351 -18.93 17.31 2.65
C MET A 351 -20.44 17.45 2.40
N THR A 352 -20.81 17.65 1.13
CA THR A 352 -22.19 17.47 0.66
C THR A 352 -22.60 15.99 0.68
N GLN A 353 -23.91 15.71 0.65
CA GLN A 353 -24.41 14.34 0.56
C GLN A 353 -23.91 13.62 -0.72
N ALA A 354 -23.85 14.33 -1.86
CA ALA A 354 -23.38 13.75 -3.12
C ALA A 354 -21.89 13.35 -3.04
N GLN A 355 -21.04 14.20 -2.45
CA GLN A 355 -19.63 13.88 -2.22
C GLN A 355 -19.45 12.68 -1.27
N LYS A 356 -20.30 12.58 -0.23
CA LYS A 356 -20.33 11.43 0.66
C LYS A 356 -20.65 10.14 -0.09
N ILE A 357 -21.67 10.17 -0.94
CA ILE A 357 -22.07 9.02 -1.77
C ILE A 357 -20.97 8.64 -2.76
N GLN A 358 -20.37 9.61 -3.44
CA GLN A 358 -19.28 9.41 -4.42
C GLN A 358 -18.09 8.65 -3.83
N MET A 359 -17.79 8.84 -2.54
CA MET A 359 -16.70 8.13 -1.87
C MET A 359 -17.01 6.65 -1.60
N LEU A 360 -18.27 6.24 -1.61
CA LEU A 360 -18.70 4.91 -1.18
C LEU A 360 -18.92 3.93 -2.33
N HIS A 361 -18.47 4.27 -3.53
CA HIS A 361 -18.50 3.33 -4.64
C HIS A 361 -17.30 3.54 -5.57
N GLY A 362 -16.91 2.47 -6.26
CA GLY A 362 -15.86 2.56 -7.27
C GLY A 362 -16.31 3.32 -8.53
N THR A 363 -15.36 3.65 -9.40
CA THR A 363 -15.60 4.39 -10.64
C THR A 363 -16.05 3.52 -11.82
N GLY A 364 -15.96 2.19 -11.70
CA GLY A 364 -16.26 1.22 -12.75
C GLY A 364 -15.06 0.85 -13.63
N ALA A 365 -15.27 0.77 -14.95
CA ALA A 365 -14.35 0.11 -15.90
C ALA A 365 -13.25 1.00 -16.52
N SER A 366 -13.00 2.19 -15.98
CA SER A 366 -11.94 3.12 -16.44
C SER A 366 -10.79 3.27 -15.43
N SER A 367 -10.53 2.20 -14.68
CA SER A 367 -9.60 2.15 -13.56
C SER A 367 -8.19 1.73 -14.02
N PRO A 368 -7.11 2.49 -13.71
CA PRO A 368 -5.74 1.99 -13.83
C PRO A 368 -5.42 0.80 -12.91
N TYR A 369 -6.22 0.54 -11.88
CA TYR A 369 -6.10 -0.62 -10.99
C TYR A 369 -7.30 -1.58 -11.15
N ILE A 370 -7.51 -2.53 -10.23
CA ILE A 370 -8.68 -3.44 -10.28
C ILE A 370 -9.95 -2.70 -9.86
N GLY A 371 -9.81 -1.68 -9.01
CA GLY A 371 -10.84 -0.67 -8.78
C GLY A 371 -10.24 0.64 -8.28
N ASP A 372 -10.98 1.72 -8.46
CA ASP A 372 -10.60 3.05 -8.01
C ASP A 372 -11.80 3.76 -7.40
N THR A 373 -11.54 4.64 -6.42
CA THR A 373 -12.49 5.67 -5.97
C THR A 373 -12.14 7.01 -6.58
N ALA A 374 -13.15 7.84 -6.85
CA ALA A 374 -12.92 9.16 -7.44
C ALA A 374 -12.31 10.16 -6.43
N ALA A 375 -11.44 11.05 -6.92
CA ALA A 375 -10.98 12.19 -6.13
C ALA A 375 -12.09 13.22 -5.92
N ILE A 376 -12.01 13.96 -4.82
CA ILE A 376 -12.84 15.14 -4.55
C ILE A 376 -11.91 16.34 -4.28
N PRO A 377 -11.42 17.00 -5.35
CA PRO A 377 -10.38 18.03 -5.24
C PRO A 377 -10.76 19.21 -4.35
N SER A 378 -12.04 19.61 -4.35
CA SER A 378 -12.55 20.71 -3.52
C SER A 378 -12.45 20.47 -2.01
N LEU A 379 -12.15 19.23 -1.59
CA LEU A 379 -11.97 18.84 -0.19
C LEU A 379 -10.60 18.20 0.07
N CYS A 380 -9.67 18.33 -0.87
CA CYS A 380 -8.36 17.68 -0.85
C CYS A 380 -8.41 16.15 -0.68
N ILE A 381 -9.52 15.48 -1.04
CA ILE A 381 -9.65 14.01 -0.95
C ILE A 381 -9.05 13.40 -2.24
N PRO A 382 -7.95 12.64 -2.16
CA PRO A 382 -7.39 11.99 -3.34
C PRO A 382 -8.21 10.76 -3.75
N ALA A 383 -8.08 10.36 -5.01
CA ALA A 383 -8.54 9.05 -5.48
C ALA A 383 -7.72 7.94 -4.79
N MET A 384 -8.34 6.81 -4.45
CA MET A 384 -7.65 5.60 -3.99
C MET A 384 -7.74 4.48 -5.02
N GLY A 385 -6.60 3.83 -5.28
CA GLY A 385 -6.49 2.65 -6.14
C GLY A 385 -6.39 1.34 -5.35
N PHE A 386 -7.17 0.36 -5.77
CA PHE A 386 -7.32 -0.97 -5.17
C PHE A 386 -6.80 -2.01 -6.16
N HIS A 387 -5.87 -2.86 -5.71
CA HIS A 387 -5.24 -3.81 -6.61
C HIS A 387 -4.94 -5.14 -5.92
N ASP A 388 -5.08 -6.23 -6.67
CA ASP A 388 -4.72 -7.57 -6.24
C ASP A 388 -3.20 -7.79 -6.26
N GLY A 389 -2.66 -8.82 -5.61
CA GLY A 389 -3.36 -9.84 -4.84
C GLY A 389 -2.57 -10.35 -3.63
N PRO A 390 -3.03 -11.46 -3.01
CA PRO A 390 -2.43 -11.97 -1.77
C PRO A 390 -1.01 -12.52 -1.90
N SER A 391 -0.56 -12.89 -3.10
CA SER A 391 0.78 -13.44 -3.37
C SER A 391 1.72 -12.48 -4.12
N GLY A 392 1.53 -11.18 -3.89
CA GLY A 392 2.20 -10.10 -4.60
C GLY A 392 1.24 -9.35 -5.52
N VAL A 393 1.74 -8.28 -6.15
CA VAL A 393 0.94 -7.48 -7.09
C VAL A 393 0.50 -8.38 -8.26
N GLY A 394 -0.81 -8.51 -8.44
CA GLY A 394 -1.49 -9.51 -9.25
C GLY A 394 -1.99 -8.99 -10.58
N ASP A 395 -2.97 -9.71 -11.14
CA ASP A 395 -3.78 -9.33 -12.30
C ASP A 395 -3.04 -8.71 -13.49
N GLY A 396 -1.92 -9.34 -13.86
CA GLY A 396 -1.20 -9.03 -15.09
C GLY A 396 -0.20 -7.88 -14.99
N PHE A 397 -0.03 -7.23 -13.83
CA PHE A 397 1.05 -6.27 -13.65
C PHE A 397 2.41 -6.98 -13.69
N GLY A 398 3.29 -6.56 -14.60
CA GLY A 398 4.64 -7.11 -14.75
C GLY A 398 5.70 -6.39 -13.90
N GLY A 399 6.93 -6.90 -13.84
CA GLY A 399 8.03 -6.25 -13.10
C GLY A 399 7.91 -6.35 -11.58
N VAL A 400 7.21 -7.37 -11.09
CA VAL A 400 6.88 -7.64 -9.69
C VAL A 400 7.48 -9.00 -9.27
N THR A 401 7.54 -9.24 -7.97
CA THR A 401 7.96 -10.53 -7.43
C THR A 401 6.74 -11.44 -7.30
N GLN A 402 6.75 -12.59 -7.97
CA GLN A 402 5.79 -13.66 -7.73
C GLN A 402 6.22 -14.40 -6.44
N LEU A 403 5.60 -14.02 -5.33
CA LEU A 403 5.85 -14.64 -4.03
C LEU A 403 5.23 -16.05 -3.97
N PRO A 404 5.71 -16.92 -3.07
CA PRO A 404 5.03 -18.18 -2.78
C PRO A 404 3.58 -17.95 -2.35
N SER A 405 2.71 -18.92 -2.65
CA SER A 405 1.30 -18.85 -2.26
C SER A 405 1.13 -18.80 -0.74
N ALA A 406 -0.04 -18.36 -0.27
CA ALA A 406 -0.27 -18.18 1.16
C ALA A 406 -0.14 -19.51 1.93
N VAL A 407 -0.56 -20.64 1.37
CA VAL A 407 -0.40 -21.97 2.01
C VAL A 407 1.07 -22.35 2.13
N SER A 408 1.90 -22.02 1.13
CA SER A 408 3.35 -22.21 1.17
C SER A 408 3.98 -21.33 2.27
N SER A 409 3.56 -20.07 2.36
CA SER A 409 4.03 -19.17 3.42
C SER A 409 3.57 -19.59 4.81
N ALA A 410 2.34 -20.13 4.95
CA ALA A 410 1.83 -20.67 6.21
C ALA A 410 2.65 -21.88 6.68
N ALA A 411 3.10 -22.71 5.75
CA ALA A 411 3.91 -23.87 6.03
C ALA A 411 5.29 -23.53 6.64
N THR A 412 5.71 -22.26 6.62
CA THR A 412 6.91 -21.79 7.35
C THR A 412 6.71 -21.75 8.87
N TRP A 413 5.47 -21.56 9.33
CA TRP A 413 5.10 -21.30 10.73
C TRP A 413 6.01 -20.24 11.38
N ASP A 414 6.36 -19.20 10.61
CA ASP A 414 7.24 -18.13 11.03
C ASP A 414 6.58 -16.76 10.78
N THR A 415 6.06 -16.16 11.83
CA THR A 415 5.42 -14.83 11.75
C THR A 415 6.40 -13.72 11.41
N ALA A 416 7.69 -13.87 11.73
CA ALA A 416 8.69 -12.86 11.38
C ALA A 416 8.97 -12.92 9.87
N LEU A 417 9.11 -14.12 9.30
CA LEU A 417 9.23 -14.30 7.86
C LEU A 417 7.95 -13.88 7.13
N GLN A 418 6.77 -14.18 7.67
CA GLN A 418 5.49 -13.72 7.10
C GLN A 418 5.35 -12.19 7.12
N LYS A 419 5.89 -11.51 8.13
CA LYS A 419 5.95 -10.05 8.14
C LYS A 419 6.89 -9.51 7.07
N SER A 420 8.02 -10.17 6.82
CA SER A 420 8.91 -9.84 5.70
C SER A 420 8.23 -10.08 4.35
N TYR A 421 7.46 -11.17 4.21
CA TYR A 421 6.61 -11.43 3.03
C TYR A 421 5.62 -10.28 2.78
N GLY A 422 4.86 -9.89 3.81
CA GLY A 422 3.94 -8.76 3.71
C GLY A 422 4.66 -7.43 3.42
N THR A 423 5.87 -7.25 3.94
CA THR A 423 6.71 -6.06 3.67
C THR A 423 7.10 -5.98 2.20
N VAL A 424 7.50 -7.10 1.59
CA VAL A 424 7.79 -7.16 0.15
C VAL A 424 6.54 -6.83 -0.66
N ALA A 425 5.41 -7.49 -0.36
CA ALA A 425 4.16 -7.23 -1.07
C ALA A 425 3.76 -5.75 -0.95
N GLY A 426 3.74 -5.18 0.25
CA GLY A 426 3.41 -3.78 0.49
C GLY A 426 4.34 -2.80 -0.22
N ALA A 427 5.65 -3.08 -0.27
CA ALA A 427 6.62 -2.23 -0.96
C ALA A 427 6.38 -2.23 -2.47
N GLU A 428 6.01 -3.38 -3.05
CA GLU A 428 5.69 -3.48 -4.47
C GLU A 428 4.35 -2.82 -4.81
N PHE A 429 3.31 -2.99 -3.97
CA PHE A 429 2.06 -2.23 -4.13
C PHE A 429 2.30 -0.71 -4.08
N ALA A 430 3.09 -0.23 -3.11
CA ALA A 430 3.46 1.18 -3.00
C ALA A 430 4.23 1.65 -4.23
N GLY A 431 5.19 0.86 -4.71
CA GLY A 431 5.97 1.15 -5.92
C GLY A 431 5.13 1.16 -7.20
N LYS A 432 4.04 0.41 -7.22
CA LYS A 432 3.03 0.40 -8.30
C LYS A 432 1.98 1.51 -8.17
N GLY A 433 1.93 2.18 -7.02
CA GLY A 433 1.04 3.31 -6.76
C GLY A 433 -0.35 2.92 -6.21
N ALA A 434 -0.55 1.66 -5.84
CA ALA A 434 -1.78 1.21 -5.20
C ALA A 434 -1.86 1.70 -3.75
N ASP A 435 -3.04 2.12 -3.31
CA ASP A 435 -3.29 2.55 -1.93
C ASP A 435 -3.80 1.40 -1.07
N VAL A 436 -4.53 0.47 -1.68
CA VAL A 436 -5.12 -0.70 -1.00
C VAL A 436 -4.67 -1.98 -1.70
N ALA A 437 -4.00 -2.84 -0.94
CA ALA A 437 -3.66 -4.20 -1.34
C ALA A 437 -4.84 -5.13 -1.03
N LEU A 438 -5.41 -5.77 -2.05
CA LEU A 438 -6.53 -6.70 -1.92
C LEU A 438 -6.09 -8.06 -1.35
N GLY A 439 -5.57 -8.04 -0.12
CA GLY A 439 -5.12 -9.21 0.62
C GLY A 439 -4.65 -8.86 2.03
N PRO A 440 -4.37 -9.88 2.85
CA PRO A 440 -4.33 -11.31 2.49
C PRO A 440 -5.70 -12.00 2.49
N THR A 441 -5.79 -13.13 1.79
CA THR A 441 -6.90 -14.09 1.92
C THR A 441 -6.66 -14.97 3.15
N MET A 442 -7.70 -15.19 3.98
CA MET A 442 -7.57 -15.88 5.27
C MET A 442 -8.77 -16.77 5.65
N ASN A 443 -9.62 -17.11 4.68
CA ASN A 443 -10.68 -18.08 4.89
C ASN A 443 -10.11 -19.45 5.26
N ILE A 444 -10.78 -20.20 6.12
CA ILE A 444 -10.33 -21.53 6.54
C ILE A 444 -10.34 -22.52 5.37
N VAL A 445 -9.29 -23.34 5.23
CA VAL A 445 -9.34 -24.51 4.35
C VAL A 445 -10.25 -25.55 4.99
N ARG A 446 -11.55 -25.45 4.70
CA ARG A 446 -12.57 -26.38 5.20
C ARG A 446 -12.47 -27.74 4.53
N ASP A 447 -12.26 -27.72 3.22
CA ASP A 447 -12.15 -28.89 2.36
C ASP A 447 -10.99 -28.68 1.37
N PRO A 448 -10.14 -29.69 1.13
CA PRO A 448 -9.01 -29.55 0.21
C PRO A 448 -9.43 -29.33 -1.26
N ARG A 449 -10.68 -29.60 -1.64
CA ARG A 449 -11.18 -29.36 -3.00
C ARG A 449 -11.44 -27.89 -3.31
N TRP A 450 -11.37 -26.99 -2.34
CA TRP A 450 -11.65 -25.58 -2.58
C TRP A 450 -10.66 -24.96 -3.56
N GLY A 451 -11.19 -24.37 -4.65
CA GLY A 451 -10.40 -23.82 -5.76
C GLY A 451 -9.42 -22.71 -5.38
N ARG A 452 -9.57 -22.08 -4.20
CA ARG A 452 -8.67 -21.05 -3.68
C ARG A 452 -7.95 -21.45 -2.39
N ALA A 453 -7.90 -22.75 -2.07
CA ALA A 453 -7.16 -23.25 -0.89
C ALA A 453 -5.69 -22.79 -0.89
N PHE A 454 -5.07 -22.64 -2.07
CA PHE A 454 -3.70 -22.15 -2.23
C PHE A 454 -3.52 -20.70 -1.78
N GLU A 455 -4.57 -19.88 -1.89
CA GLU A 455 -4.54 -18.44 -1.66
C GLU A 455 -4.69 -18.08 -0.18
N THR A 456 -5.08 -19.04 0.66
CA THR A 456 -5.22 -18.86 2.11
C THR A 456 -4.13 -19.58 2.90
N TYR A 457 -4.17 -19.47 4.23
CA TYR A 457 -3.14 -20.00 5.11
C TYR A 457 -3.37 -21.46 5.56
N SER A 458 -4.50 -21.77 6.21
CA SER A 458 -4.63 -23.03 6.97
C SER A 458 -6.08 -23.47 7.19
N GLU A 459 -6.23 -24.75 7.56
CA GLU A 459 -7.45 -25.30 8.16
C GLU A 459 -7.64 -24.90 9.64
N ASP A 460 -6.59 -24.36 10.28
CA ASP A 460 -6.62 -23.98 11.69
C ASP A 460 -6.80 -22.45 11.87
N PRO A 461 -7.75 -22.01 12.71
CA PRO A 461 -8.02 -20.59 12.94
C PRO A 461 -6.89 -19.87 13.66
N TYR A 462 -6.14 -20.52 14.55
CA TYR A 462 -5.03 -19.89 15.27
C TYR A 462 -3.86 -19.63 14.32
N LEU A 463 -3.46 -20.63 13.52
CA LEU A 463 -2.39 -20.45 12.54
C LEU A 463 -2.75 -19.37 11.52
N SER A 464 -3.95 -19.42 10.95
CA SER A 464 -4.44 -18.40 10.01
C SER A 464 -4.43 -16.99 10.63
N ALA A 465 -4.85 -16.85 11.89
CA ALA A 465 -4.82 -15.57 12.60
C ALA A 465 -3.41 -15.00 12.76
N GLN A 466 -2.43 -15.83 13.14
CA GLN A 466 -1.04 -15.38 13.32
C GLN A 466 -0.40 -14.96 11.99
N MET A 467 -0.56 -15.77 10.94
CA MET A 467 0.02 -15.48 9.63
C MET A 467 -0.63 -14.27 8.96
N ALA A 468 -1.96 -14.15 9.01
CA ALA A 468 -2.68 -12.98 8.51
C ALA A 468 -2.24 -11.70 9.23
N THR A 469 -2.16 -11.72 10.57
CA THR A 469 -1.73 -10.58 11.38
C THR A 469 -0.33 -10.11 10.97
N ALA A 470 0.62 -11.03 10.85
CA ALA A 470 1.98 -10.72 10.44
C ALA A 470 2.04 -10.12 9.02
N SER A 471 1.30 -10.70 8.07
CA SER A 471 1.21 -10.22 6.70
C SER A 471 0.65 -8.80 6.62
N ILE A 472 -0.46 -8.53 7.29
CA ILE A 472 -1.10 -7.20 7.39
C ILE A 472 -0.13 -6.17 7.96
N GLN A 473 0.55 -6.49 9.06
CA GLN A 473 1.54 -5.59 9.64
C GLN A 473 2.70 -5.30 8.69
N GLY A 474 3.13 -6.30 7.91
CA GLY A 474 4.14 -6.15 6.86
C GLY A 474 3.68 -5.18 5.77
N ILE A 475 2.52 -5.44 5.16
CA ILE A 475 1.94 -4.62 4.08
C ILE A 475 1.77 -3.17 4.55
N GLN A 476 1.14 -2.98 5.71
CA GLN A 476 0.81 -1.66 6.23
C GLN A 476 2.04 -0.86 6.62
N SER A 477 3.14 -1.51 7.02
CA SER A 477 4.39 -0.82 7.32
C SER A 477 4.97 -0.04 6.14
N GLN A 478 4.60 -0.42 4.90
CA GLN A 478 5.01 0.24 3.66
C GLN A 478 4.07 1.37 3.24
N GLY A 479 3.06 1.68 4.05
CA GLY A 479 2.13 2.78 3.81
C GLY A 479 0.99 2.44 2.86
N VAL A 480 0.77 1.16 2.56
CA VAL A 480 -0.36 0.61 1.79
C VAL A 480 -1.37 0.02 2.76
N MET A 481 -2.66 0.26 2.56
CA MET A 481 -3.72 -0.35 3.35
C MET A 481 -3.85 -1.84 3.00
N ALA A 482 -3.82 -2.72 3.99
CA ALA A 482 -4.15 -4.13 3.77
C ALA A 482 -5.68 -4.31 3.81
N GLN A 483 -6.19 -5.20 2.96
CA GLN A 483 -7.59 -5.57 2.92
C GLN A 483 -7.77 -7.07 3.18
N ALA A 484 -8.03 -7.43 4.44
CA ALA A 484 -8.30 -8.81 4.82
C ALA A 484 -9.53 -9.35 4.08
N LYS A 485 -9.42 -10.52 3.43
CA LYS A 485 -10.50 -11.11 2.64
C LYS A 485 -10.66 -12.62 2.85
N HIS A 486 -11.84 -13.21 2.66
CA HIS A 486 -13.13 -12.61 2.34
C HIS A 486 -14.10 -12.89 3.50
N VAL A 487 -14.68 -11.86 4.10
CA VAL A 487 -15.54 -11.96 5.28
C VAL A 487 -16.95 -12.37 4.87
N ALA A 488 -17.46 -13.55 5.21
CA ALA A 488 -16.80 -14.71 5.82
C ALA A 488 -17.40 -15.99 5.24
N VAL A 489 -16.90 -17.16 5.65
CA VAL A 489 -17.46 -18.46 5.24
C VAL A 489 -17.48 -18.64 3.71
N TYR A 490 -16.41 -18.18 3.05
CA TYR A 490 -16.19 -18.39 1.64
C TYR A 490 -15.12 -19.46 1.47
N ASN A 491 -15.58 -20.72 1.44
CA ASN A 491 -14.74 -21.90 1.51
C ASN A 491 -15.02 -22.89 0.36
N GLN A 492 -15.76 -22.46 -0.67
CA GLN A 492 -15.99 -23.15 -1.94
C GLN A 492 -16.24 -22.11 -3.04
N GLU A 493 -15.86 -22.40 -4.28
CA GLU A 493 -16.12 -21.53 -5.43
C GLU A 493 -17.46 -21.86 -6.12
N THR A 494 -17.91 -23.10 -5.99
CA THR A 494 -19.12 -23.60 -6.65
C THR A 494 -20.36 -22.83 -6.17
N ASN A 495 -21.13 -22.29 -7.12
CA ASN A 495 -22.33 -21.48 -6.89
C ASN A 495 -22.12 -20.16 -6.11
N ARG A 496 -20.86 -19.71 -5.96
CA ARG A 496 -20.53 -18.45 -5.28
C ARG A 496 -21.37 -17.29 -5.81
N ASN A 497 -21.63 -16.32 -4.95
CA ASN A 497 -22.39 -15.11 -5.27
C ASN A 497 -23.86 -15.36 -5.61
N GLY A 498 -24.40 -16.51 -5.19
CA GLY A 498 -25.79 -16.90 -5.38
C GLY A 498 -26.40 -17.53 -4.12
N PRO A 499 -27.74 -17.63 -4.05
CA PRO A 499 -28.43 -18.25 -2.92
C PRO A 499 -28.18 -19.77 -2.83
N GLN A 500 -27.71 -20.41 -3.89
CA GLN A 500 -27.39 -21.85 -3.91
C GLN A 500 -26.11 -22.18 -3.11
N ASP A 501 -25.25 -21.20 -2.85
CA ASP A 501 -24.08 -21.28 -1.95
C ASP A 501 -24.43 -20.83 -0.52
N ASN A 502 -25.68 -21.07 -0.08
CA ASN A 502 -26.08 -20.73 1.28
C ASN A 502 -25.48 -21.69 2.31
N ALA A 503 -24.39 -21.27 2.94
CA ALA A 503 -23.74 -21.98 4.04
C ALA A 503 -24.57 -21.89 5.33
N ILE A 504 -24.99 -23.05 5.84
CA ILE A 504 -25.69 -23.19 7.11
C ILE A 504 -24.67 -23.52 8.19
N VAL A 505 -24.41 -22.54 9.07
CA VAL A 505 -23.35 -22.61 10.08
C VAL A 505 -23.89 -22.17 11.43
N ASP A 506 -23.67 -22.96 12.47
CA ASP A 506 -24.07 -22.58 13.82
C ASP A 506 -23.17 -21.47 14.39
N GLN A 507 -23.70 -20.70 15.35
CA GLN A 507 -23.02 -19.54 15.91
C GLN A 507 -21.70 -19.89 16.60
N ARG A 508 -21.60 -21.06 17.24
CA ARG A 508 -20.37 -21.48 17.93
C ARG A 508 -19.26 -21.73 16.91
N THR A 509 -19.58 -22.44 15.85
CA THR A 509 -18.64 -22.70 14.75
C THR A 509 -18.20 -21.41 14.05
N LEU A 510 -19.09 -20.44 13.84
CA LEU A 510 -18.70 -19.12 13.33
C LEU A 510 -17.67 -18.44 14.23
N GLN A 511 -17.91 -18.42 15.54
CA GLN A 511 -17.05 -17.75 16.52
C GLN A 511 -15.70 -18.43 16.71
N GLU A 512 -15.65 -19.76 16.65
CA GLU A 512 -14.45 -20.54 16.97
C GLU A 512 -13.61 -20.94 15.74
N ILE A 513 -14.21 -20.99 14.54
CA ILE A 513 -13.51 -21.42 13.32
C ILE A 513 -13.40 -20.29 12.29
N TYR A 514 -14.50 -19.60 11.97
CA TYR A 514 -14.54 -18.73 10.79
C TYR A 514 -14.28 -17.24 11.06
N PHE A 515 -14.50 -16.77 12.28
CA PHE A 515 -14.20 -15.40 12.69
C PHE A 515 -12.80 -15.15 13.29
N PRO A 516 -12.13 -16.09 13.98
CA PRO A 516 -10.91 -15.76 14.73
C PRO A 516 -9.82 -15.08 13.92
N ALA A 517 -9.59 -15.52 12.67
CA ALA A 517 -8.59 -14.91 11.80
C ALA A 517 -8.93 -13.45 11.45
N PHE A 518 -10.19 -13.17 11.11
CA PHE A 518 -10.64 -11.80 10.82
C PHE A 518 -10.67 -10.93 12.08
N GLN A 519 -11.10 -11.47 13.22
CA GLN A 519 -11.07 -10.74 14.49
C GLN A 519 -9.63 -10.39 14.89
N ALA A 520 -8.66 -11.29 14.68
CA ALA A 520 -7.25 -11.02 14.91
C ALA A 520 -6.66 -10.02 13.89
N ALA A 521 -7.03 -10.13 12.62
CA ALA A 521 -6.64 -9.15 11.59
C ALA A 521 -7.05 -7.72 11.99
N VAL A 522 -8.21 -7.58 12.63
CA VAL A 522 -8.67 -6.31 13.21
C VAL A 522 -7.91 -5.95 14.48
N SER A 523 -7.98 -6.79 15.53
CA SER A 523 -7.56 -6.43 16.89
C SER A 523 -6.03 -6.43 17.09
N LYS A 524 -5.29 -7.20 16.28
CA LYS A 524 -3.83 -7.35 16.35
C LYS A 524 -3.13 -6.87 15.07
N GLY A 525 -3.75 -7.07 13.91
CA GLY A 525 -3.23 -6.57 12.64
C GLY A 525 -3.47 -5.08 12.43
N ALA A 526 -4.53 -4.54 13.03
CA ALA A 526 -5.08 -3.22 12.70
C ALA A 526 -5.32 -3.08 11.19
N SER A 527 -5.96 -4.09 10.58
CA SER A 527 -6.33 -4.07 9.16
C SER A 527 -7.09 -2.79 8.83
N ALA A 528 -6.65 -2.08 7.79
CA ALA A 528 -7.26 -0.84 7.34
C ALA A 528 -8.62 -1.07 6.69
N SER A 529 -8.75 -2.14 5.90
CA SER A 529 -10.02 -2.54 5.32
C SER A 529 -10.23 -4.05 5.40
N VAL A 530 -11.45 -4.47 5.11
CA VAL A 530 -11.82 -5.87 4.86
C VAL A 530 -12.70 -5.94 3.61
N MET A 531 -12.70 -7.08 2.94
CA MET A 531 -13.61 -7.37 1.83
C MET A 531 -14.68 -8.35 2.30
N CYS A 532 -15.97 -8.02 2.15
CA CYS A 532 -17.04 -8.99 2.37
C CYS A 532 -17.12 -9.97 1.19
N ALA A 533 -17.42 -11.23 1.49
CA ALA A 533 -17.38 -12.33 0.54
C ALA A 533 -18.60 -12.39 -0.39
N TYR A 534 -18.49 -13.23 -1.40
CA TYR A 534 -19.61 -13.65 -2.24
C TYR A 534 -20.59 -14.63 -1.57
N SER A 535 -20.18 -15.30 -0.50
CA SER A 535 -20.98 -16.36 0.12
C SER A 535 -22.34 -15.87 0.61
N THR A 536 -23.32 -16.77 0.59
CA THR A 536 -24.56 -16.60 1.34
C THR A 536 -24.41 -17.36 2.66
N VAL A 537 -24.69 -16.73 3.79
CA VAL A 537 -24.51 -17.37 5.11
C VAL A 537 -25.80 -17.27 5.91
N ASN A 538 -26.34 -18.41 6.32
CA ASN A 538 -27.59 -18.51 7.07
C ASN A 538 -28.74 -17.70 6.43
N GLY A 539 -28.83 -17.74 5.10
CA GLY A 539 -29.89 -17.11 4.30
C GLY A 539 -29.62 -15.65 3.87
N VAL A 540 -28.46 -15.09 4.20
CA VAL A 540 -28.13 -13.67 3.90
C VAL A 540 -26.76 -13.56 3.25
N TYR A 541 -26.68 -12.84 2.11
CA TYR A 541 -25.42 -12.53 1.43
C TYR A 541 -24.44 -11.82 2.38
N ALA A 542 -23.16 -12.21 2.37
CA ALA A 542 -22.19 -11.75 3.35
C ALA A 542 -22.05 -10.21 3.39
N CYS A 543 -22.11 -9.54 2.24
CA CYS A 543 -22.04 -8.08 2.13
C CYS A 543 -23.25 -7.31 2.68
N GLN A 544 -24.31 -7.99 3.13
CA GLN A 544 -25.44 -7.38 3.84
C GLN A 544 -25.80 -8.11 5.13
N ASN A 545 -24.88 -8.95 5.63
CA ASN A 545 -25.11 -9.78 6.81
C ASN A 545 -24.59 -9.09 8.08
N ALA A 546 -25.52 -8.56 8.90
CA ALA A 546 -25.19 -7.86 10.13
C ALA A 546 -24.43 -8.73 11.15
N ASN A 547 -24.64 -10.06 11.14
CA ASN A 547 -23.93 -10.96 12.04
C ASN A 547 -22.44 -11.05 11.70
N LEU A 548 -22.10 -11.00 10.41
CA LEU A 548 -20.71 -11.07 9.95
C LEU A 548 -20.02 -9.71 10.08
N LEU A 549 -20.69 -8.63 9.65
CA LEU A 549 -20.05 -7.31 9.55
C LEU A 549 -20.22 -6.48 10.84
N ASN A 550 -21.45 -6.10 11.19
CA ASN A 550 -21.74 -5.28 12.37
C ASN A 550 -21.37 -5.98 13.68
N ASN A 551 -21.80 -7.23 13.86
CA ASN A 551 -21.61 -7.92 15.13
C ASN A 551 -20.18 -8.44 15.25
N ALA A 552 -19.73 -9.32 14.35
CA ALA A 552 -18.42 -9.98 14.51
C ALA A 552 -17.22 -9.04 14.31
N LEU A 553 -17.28 -8.07 13.38
CA LEU A 553 -16.16 -7.15 13.15
C LEU A 553 -16.29 -5.85 13.95
N TYR A 554 -17.34 -5.07 13.73
CA TYR A 554 -17.42 -3.73 14.33
C TYR A 554 -17.63 -3.78 15.84
N GLN A 555 -18.59 -4.56 16.33
CA GLN A 555 -18.91 -4.59 17.77
C GLN A 555 -17.96 -5.50 18.55
N GLN A 556 -17.71 -6.72 18.06
CA GLN A 556 -16.94 -7.72 18.79
C GLN A 556 -15.42 -7.57 18.63
N ALA A 557 -14.92 -7.23 17.44
CA ALA A 557 -13.48 -7.03 17.20
C ALA A 557 -13.04 -5.57 17.31
N GLY A 558 -13.98 -4.61 17.38
CA GLY A 558 -13.67 -3.18 17.45
C GLY A 558 -13.14 -2.61 16.14
N PHE A 559 -13.59 -3.14 14.99
CA PHE A 559 -13.10 -2.72 13.68
C PHE A 559 -13.30 -1.21 13.44
N GLY A 560 -12.21 -0.50 13.14
CA GLY A 560 -12.22 0.93 12.81
C GLY A 560 -12.05 1.25 11.33
N GLY A 561 -11.90 0.21 10.51
CA GLY A 561 -11.70 0.32 9.07
C GLY A 561 -13.00 0.34 8.29
N PHE A 562 -12.87 0.14 6.98
CA PHE A 562 -14.00 0.12 6.04
C PHE A 562 -14.15 -1.26 5.39
N VAL A 563 -15.37 -1.58 4.95
CA VAL A 563 -15.74 -2.86 4.30
C VAL A 563 -16.05 -2.59 2.83
N THR A 564 -15.29 -3.16 1.92
CA THR A 564 -15.67 -3.19 0.50
C THR A 564 -16.50 -4.43 0.20
N SER A 565 -17.38 -4.35 -0.80
CA SER A 565 -17.82 -5.58 -1.47
C SER A 565 -16.65 -6.28 -2.15
N ASP A 566 -16.75 -7.59 -2.32
CA ASP A 566 -16.09 -8.26 -3.44
C ASP A 566 -16.67 -7.71 -4.77
N TRP A 567 -16.02 -7.98 -5.91
CA TRP A 567 -16.41 -7.40 -7.20
C TRP A 567 -17.80 -7.90 -7.64
N GLY A 568 -18.83 -7.08 -7.49
CA GLY A 568 -20.22 -7.50 -7.70
C GLY A 568 -20.80 -8.38 -6.57
N GLY A 569 -20.22 -8.32 -5.37
CA GLY A 569 -20.73 -9.00 -4.17
C GLY A 569 -21.85 -8.25 -3.43
N ALA A 570 -22.14 -7.01 -3.84
CA ALA A 570 -23.29 -6.26 -3.34
C ALA A 570 -24.60 -6.77 -3.98
N HIS A 571 -25.66 -6.93 -3.19
CA HIS A 571 -26.98 -7.41 -3.65
C HIS A 571 -28.15 -6.50 -3.21
N SER A 572 -27.86 -5.46 -2.42
CA SER A 572 -28.86 -4.52 -1.93
C SER A 572 -28.22 -3.18 -1.58
N THR A 573 -29.03 -2.12 -1.59
CA THR A 573 -28.63 -0.80 -1.09
C THR A 573 -28.85 -0.68 0.41
N VAL A 574 -30.09 -0.90 0.87
CA VAL A 574 -30.52 -0.56 2.25
C VAL A 574 -29.91 -1.52 3.27
N ASP A 575 -30.03 -2.83 3.04
CA ASP A 575 -29.53 -3.83 3.99
C ASP A 575 -28.01 -3.78 4.06
N ALA A 576 -27.32 -3.68 2.93
CA ALA A 576 -25.86 -3.57 2.92
C ALA A 576 -25.36 -2.33 3.69
N ALA A 577 -25.98 -1.16 3.49
CA ALA A 577 -25.58 0.08 4.16
C ALA A 577 -25.85 0.04 5.67
N ASN A 578 -27.01 -0.45 6.08
CA ASN A 578 -27.36 -0.54 7.50
C ASN A 578 -26.62 -1.67 8.22
N ASN A 579 -26.18 -2.71 7.49
CA ASN A 579 -25.53 -3.90 8.07
C ASN A 579 -24.00 -3.90 7.98
N GLY A 580 -23.38 -2.81 7.52
CA GLY A 580 -21.96 -2.55 7.76
C GLY A 580 -21.05 -2.52 6.53
N MET A 581 -21.56 -2.77 5.32
CA MET A 581 -20.81 -2.55 4.09
C MET A 581 -20.66 -1.06 3.84
N THR A 582 -19.43 -0.59 3.60
CA THR A 582 -19.17 0.83 3.40
C THR A 582 -19.01 1.21 1.94
N MET A 583 -18.39 0.36 1.13
CA MET A 583 -18.00 0.72 -0.24
C MET A 583 -18.38 -0.39 -1.23
N GLU A 584 -19.05 -0.02 -2.31
CA GLU A 584 -19.36 -0.93 -3.42
C GLU A 584 -18.22 -0.95 -4.45
N MET A 585 -17.83 -2.14 -4.92
CA MET A 585 -16.86 -2.34 -6.00
C MET A 585 -17.43 -3.23 -7.12
N PRO A 586 -17.05 -3.00 -8.40
CA PRO A 586 -16.14 -1.94 -8.90
C PRO A 586 -16.80 -0.59 -9.17
N GLY A 587 -18.13 -0.53 -9.14
CA GLY A 587 -18.93 0.65 -9.50
C GLY A 587 -19.90 1.02 -8.40
N GLY A 588 -20.91 1.82 -8.73
CA GLY A 588 -21.98 2.23 -7.82
C GLY A 588 -23.35 1.77 -8.25
N TYR A 589 -23.55 0.48 -8.56
CA TYR A 589 -24.87 0.01 -8.98
C TYR A 589 -25.90 0.19 -7.86
N PHE A 590 -25.57 -0.20 -6.63
CA PHE A 590 -26.43 -0.04 -5.45
C PHE A 590 -26.16 1.25 -4.69
N TYR A 591 -24.92 1.73 -4.68
CA TYR A 591 -24.45 2.80 -3.79
C TYR A 591 -24.36 4.18 -4.46
N ALA A 592 -24.63 4.33 -5.77
CA ALA A 592 -24.82 5.64 -6.38
C ALA A 592 -26.27 6.12 -6.22
N ASP A 593 -27.09 6.04 -7.28
CA ASP A 593 -28.43 6.62 -7.32
C ASP A 593 -29.39 5.99 -6.29
N PHE A 594 -29.34 4.68 -6.09
CA PHE A 594 -30.23 4.01 -5.14
C PHE A 594 -29.91 4.38 -3.67
N LEU A 595 -28.65 4.62 -3.31
CA LEU A 595 -28.31 5.09 -1.97
C LEU A 595 -28.81 6.52 -1.75
N ALA A 596 -28.71 7.39 -2.76
CA ALA A 596 -29.30 8.73 -2.71
C ALA A 596 -30.82 8.66 -2.49
N GLN A 597 -31.51 7.75 -3.19
CA GLN A 597 -32.95 7.52 -3.03
C GLN A 597 -33.29 6.95 -1.63
N ALA A 598 -32.50 6.01 -1.12
CA ALA A 598 -32.71 5.43 0.21
C ALA A 598 -32.55 6.48 1.32
N LEU A 599 -31.61 7.43 1.16
CA LEU A 599 -31.44 8.57 2.06
C LEU A 599 -32.63 9.53 1.99
N ALA A 600 -33.09 9.88 0.78
CA ALA A 600 -34.25 10.73 0.57
C ALA A 600 -35.54 10.13 1.18
N ASN A 601 -35.67 8.80 1.11
CA ASN A 601 -36.81 8.06 1.67
C ASN A 601 -36.65 7.71 3.16
N GLY A 602 -35.50 8.02 3.78
CA GLY A 602 -35.22 7.73 5.18
C GLY A 602 -35.01 6.26 5.54
N THR A 603 -34.88 5.35 4.56
CA THR A 603 -34.60 3.93 4.78
C THR A 603 -33.12 3.67 5.07
N VAL A 604 -32.25 4.59 4.65
CA VAL A 604 -30.88 4.75 5.16
C VAL A 604 -30.78 6.11 5.81
N SER A 605 -30.21 6.18 7.01
CA SER A 605 -30.09 7.44 7.75
C SER A 605 -28.85 8.24 7.35
N GLN A 606 -28.89 9.57 7.50
CA GLN A 606 -27.69 10.40 7.33
C GLN A 606 -26.57 10.01 8.31
N ALA A 607 -26.91 9.50 9.50
CA ALA A 607 -25.95 8.99 10.46
C ALA A 607 -25.24 7.72 9.94
N THR A 608 -25.97 6.82 9.28
CA THR A 608 -25.42 5.64 8.61
C THR A 608 -24.43 6.08 7.52
N LEU A 609 -24.84 6.99 6.63
CA LEU A 609 -23.97 7.55 5.58
C LEU A 609 -22.70 8.18 6.17
N ASN A 610 -22.85 9.03 7.18
CA ASN A 610 -21.73 9.66 7.87
C ASN A 610 -20.78 8.64 8.50
N THR A 611 -21.31 7.56 9.08
CA THR A 611 -20.51 6.47 9.66
C THR A 611 -19.69 5.76 8.59
N MET A 612 -20.30 5.39 7.46
CA MET A 612 -19.59 4.74 6.34
C MET A 612 -18.44 5.61 5.81
N VAL A 613 -18.70 6.90 5.55
CA VAL A 613 -17.68 7.84 5.08
C VAL A 613 -16.59 8.05 6.11
N SER A 614 -16.94 8.18 7.40
CA SER A 614 -15.96 8.39 8.46
C SER A 614 -14.94 7.26 8.57
N ARG A 615 -15.34 6.01 8.30
CA ARG A 615 -14.46 4.83 8.31
C ARG A 615 -13.43 4.90 7.19
N VAL A 616 -13.86 5.26 5.98
CA VAL A 616 -12.96 5.45 4.82
C VAL A 616 -11.98 6.60 5.12
N LEU A 617 -12.48 7.76 5.53
CA LEU A 617 -11.65 8.93 5.85
C LEU A 617 -10.66 8.67 6.98
N THR A 618 -11.06 7.91 8.01
CA THR A 618 -10.17 7.54 9.12
C THR A 618 -8.93 6.82 8.60
N GLN A 619 -9.11 5.85 7.71
CA GLN A 619 -7.99 5.09 7.16
C GLN A 619 -7.18 5.94 6.17
N MET A 620 -7.83 6.76 5.34
CA MET A 620 -7.12 7.70 4.47
C MET A 620 -6.20 8.64 5.27
N PHE A 621 -6.66 9.21 6.38
CA PHE A 621 -5.81 10.01 7.25
C PHE A 621 -4.74 9.17 7.96
N ALA A 622 -5.11 8.01 8.51
CA ALA A 622 -4.20 7.15 9.27
C ALA A 622 -3.02 6.65 8.43
N PHE A 623 -3.22 6.44 7.13
CA PHE A 623 -2.19 6.05 6.17
C PHE A 623 -1.54 7.24 5.47
N GLY A 624 -1.93 8.47 5.81
CA GLY A 624 -1.35 9.69 5.26
C GLY A 624 -1.67 9.90 3.78
N ILE A 625 -2.80 9.38 3.28
CA ILE A 625 -3.20 9.50 1.87
C ILE A 625 -3.36 10.97 1.46
N PHE A 626 -3.79 11.83 2.39
CA PHE A 626 -3.90 13.27 2.15
C PHE A 626 -2.55 13.99 2.02
N GLU A 627 -1.53 13.51 2.74
CA GLU A 627 -0.23 14.16 2.84
C GLU A 627 0.83 13.56 1.92
N LYS A 628 0.67 12.28 1.54
CA LYS A 628 1.64 11.55 0.71
C LYS A 628 1.44 11.89 -0.75
N VAL A 629 2.50 12.38 -1.40
CA VAL A 629 2.57 12.40 -2.86
C VAL A 629 2.66 10.95 -3.35
N LYS A 630 1.75 10.55 -4.25
CA LYS A 630 1.84 9.27 -4.93
C LYS A 630 3.07 9.25 -5.84
N THR A 631 4.08 8.48 -5.46
CA THR A 631 5.32 8.33 -6.24
C THR A 631 5.37 7.03 -7.04
N GLY A 632 4.46 6.10 -6.77
CA GLY A 632 4.39 4.82 -7.47
C GLY A 632 3.85 4.94 -8.90
N ASN A 633 4.21 3.99 -9.74
CA ASN A 633 3.76 3.89 -11.13
C ASN A 633 3.56 2.42 -11.50
N ARG A 634 2.40 2.10 -12.08
CA ARG A 634 2.02 0.75 -12.53
C ARG A 634 3.03 0.11 -13.49
N ASP A 635 3.76 0.91 -14.26
CA ASP A 635 4.72 0.42 -15.25
C ASP A 635 6.14 0.24 -14.65
N SER A 636 6.36 0.65 -13.39
CA SER A 636 7.65 0.51 -12.72
C SER A 636 8.03 -0.94 -12.50
N VAL A 637 9.31 -1.27 -12.67
CA VAL A 637 9.87 -2.52 -12.14
C VAL A 637 10.15 -2.32 -10.65
N VAL A 638 9.40 -3.04 -9.81
CA VAL A 638 9.41 -2.90 -8.35
C VAL A 638 10.01 -4.12 -7.65
N THR A 639 10.14 -5.24 -8.36
CA THR A 639 10.92 -6.38 -7.88
C THR A 639 12.39 -6.00 -7.67
N SER A 640 13.00 -6.58 -6.64
CA SER A 640 14.42 -6.41 -6.33
C SER A 640 15.04 -7.75 -5.96
N VAL A 641 16.38 -7.83 -5.99
CA VAL A 641 17.12 -9.02 -5.54
C VAL A 641 16.77 -9.38 -4.09
N ALA A 642 16.49 -8.39 -3.23
CA ALA A 642 16.09 -8.62 -1.85
C ALA A 642 14.67 -9.20 -1.75
N HIS A 643 13.73 -8.75 -2.60
CA HIS A 643 12.39 -9.32 -2.68
C HIS A 643 12.44 -10.77 -3.16
N GLN A 644 13.22 -11.05 -4.19
CA GLN A 644 13.45 -12.39 -4.73
C GLN A 644 14.12 -13.31 -3.69
N ALA A 645 15.09 -12.80 -2.93
CA ALA A 645 15.70 -13.55 -1.82
C ALA A 645 14.69 -13.89 -0.72
N THR A 646 13.76 -12.98 -0.42
CA THR A 646 12.66 -13.25 0.54
C THR A 646 11.71 -14.31 -0.02
N ALA A 647 11.33 -14.20 -1.30
CA ALA A 647 10.50 -15.21 -1.98
C ALA A 647 11.14 -16.61 -1.92
N ARG A 648 12.44 -16.68 -2.22
CA ARG A 648 13.23 -17.91 -2.11
C ARG A 648 13.27 -18.45 -0.69
N GLN A 649 13.51 -17.60 0.30
CA GLN A 649 13.55 -18.02 1.71
C GLN A 649 12.19 -18.58 2.16
N VAL A 650 11.08 -17.96 1.75
CA VAL A 650 9.74 -18.45 2.04
C VAL A 650 9.50 -19.81 1.38
N ALA A 651 9.89 -19.98 0.11
CA ALA A 651 9.81 -21.28 -0.55
C ALA A 651 10.67 -22.35 0.15
N GLU A 652 11.93 -22.06 0.45
CA GLU A 652 12.85 -22.98 1.14
C GLU A 652 12.34 -23.41 2.53
N GLN A 653 11.72 -22.49 3.28
CA GLN A 653 11.21 -22.76 4.63
C GLN A 653 9.76 -23.26 4.65
N GLY A 654 9.00 -23.04 3.57
CA GLY A 654 7.61 -23.46 3.40
C GLY A 654 7.45 -24.85 2.77
N SER A 655 8.45 -25.30 1.99
CA SER A 655 8.45 -26.65 1.46
C SER A 655 8.54 -27.69 2.58
N VAL A 656 7.69 -28.72 2.50
CA VAL A 656 7.53 -29.75 3.53
C VAL A 656 8.09 -31.07 3.02
N LEU A 657 9.07 -31.63 3.73
CA LEU A 657 9.54 -32.99 3.48
C LEU A 657 8.55 -33.98 4.11
N LEU A 658 7.75 -34.64 3.28
CA LEU A 658 6.70 -35.56 3.73
C LEU A 658 7.22 -36.99 3.94
N LYS A 659 8.15 -37.42 3.09
CA LYS A 659 8.77 -38.74 3.19
C LYS A 659 10.24 -38.66 2.83
N ASN A 660 11.07 -39.40 3.57
CA ASN A 660 12.47 -39.63 3.20
C ASN A 660 12.97 -40.97 3.75
N SER A 661 13.28 -41.90 2.85
CA SER A 661 13.87 -43.21 3.16
C SER A 661 15.37 -43.24 2.81
N GLY A 662 16.08 -42.18 3.18
CA GLY A 662 17.54 -42.03 3.02
C GLY A 662 18.01 -41.68 1.60
N VAL A 663 17.11 -41.24 0.72
CA VAL A 663 17.46 -40.79 -0.64
C VAL A 663 17.87 -39.31 -0.66
N LEU A 664 17.28 -38.50 0.22
CA LEU A 664 17.62 -37.09 0.41
C LEU A 664 18.43 -36.86 1.70
N PRO A 665 19.36 -35.89 1.72
CA PRO A 665 19.76 -35.06 0.59
C PRO A 665 20.58 -35.82 -0.46
N LEU A 666 20.45 -35.41 -1.72
CA LEU A 666 21.20 -35.95 -2.86
C LEU A 666 22.70 -35.73 -2.64
N SER A 667 23.43 -36.84 -2.53
CA SER A 667 24.87 -36.85 -2.29
C SER A 667 25.50 -38.13 -2.80
N GLY A 668 26.83 -38.13 -2.99
CA GLY A 668 27.57 -39.28 -3.50
C GLY A 668 26.99 -39.79 -4.83
N ALA A 669 26.77 -41.11 -4.94
CA ALA A 669 26.21 -41.74 -6.15
C ALA A 669 24.80 -41.22 -6.52
N ASN A 670 24.01 -40.74 -5.56
CA ASN A 670 22.67 -40.20 -5.84
C ASN A 670 22.71 -38.81 -6.50
N ALA A 671 23.88 -38.15 -6.52
CA ALA A 671 24.07 -36.84 -7.15
C ALA A 671 24.77 -36.91 -8.51
N THR A 672 25.21 -38.09 -8.98
CA THR A 672 26.00 -38.21 -10.22
C THR A 672 25.17 -38.35 -11.49
N SER A 673 23.96 -38.90 -11.41
CA SER A 673 23.04 -39.02 -12.54
C SER A 673 21.60 -38.86 -12.08
N ILE A 674 20.91 -37.82 -12.54
CA ILE A 674 19.58 -37.40 -12.09
C ILE A 674 18.67 -37.26 -13.32
N ALA A 675 17.53 -37.95 -13.31
CA ALA A 675 16.46 -37.73 -14.29
C ALA A 675 15.36 -36.87 -13.66
N VAL A 676 15.21 -35.64 -14.15
CA VAL A 676 14.08 -34.76 -13.80
C VAL A 676 12.92 -35.10 -14.75
N ILE A 677 11.79 -35.52 -14.20
CA ILE A 677 10.67 -36.08 -14.96
C ILE A 677 9.38 -35.36 -14.62
N GLY A 678 8.52 -35.14 -15.61
CA GLY A 678 7.18 -34.59 -15.44
C GLY A 678 7.08 -33.12 -15.88
N PRO A 679 5.86 -32.64 -16.13
CA PRO A 679 5.62 -31.34 -16.76
C PRO A 679 6.18 -30.19 -15.91
N ASP A 680 6.17 -30.40 -14.60
CA ASP A 680 6.60 -29.42 -13.60
C ASP A 680 8.11 -29.41 -13.36
N GLY A 681 8.87 -30.31 -14.00
CA GLY A 681 10.32 -30.32 -13.90
C GLY A 681 11.02 -29.29 -14.79
N GLY A 682 10.29 -28.70 -15.74
CA GLY A 682 10.81 -27.78 -16.75
C GLY A 682 10.38 -26.32 -16.56
N ALA A 683 10.44 -25.55 -17.65
CA ALA A 683 10.03 -24.14 -17.67
C ALA A 683 8.51 -23.92 -17.45
N GLY A 684 7.70 -24.97 -17.59
CA GLY A 684 6.25 -24.95 -17.37
C GLY A 684 5.83 -25.22 -15.92
N VAL A 685 6.76 -25.23 -14.97
CA VAL A 685 6.52 -25.50 -13.55
C VAL A 685 5.35 -24.68 -13.00
N ARG A 686 4.43 -25.34 -12.28
CA ARG A 686 3.36 -24.66 -11.60
C ARG A 686 3.91 -23.94 -10.37
N SER A 687 4.10 -22.64 -10.50
CA SER A 687 4.66 -21.77 -9.46
C SER A 687 3.62 -20.88 -8.78
N VAL A 688 2.41 -20.81 -9.32
CA VAL A 688 1.31 -19.96 -8.84
C VAL A 688 -0.05 -20.59 -9.17
N GLY A 689 -1.05 -20.34 -8.33
CA GLY A 689 -2.45 -20.68 -8.63
C GLY A 689 -3.06 -19.70 -9.64
N GLY A 690 -4.27 -19.98 -10.11
CA GLY A 690 -4.97 -19.11 -11.05
C GLY A 690 -5.93 -18.10 -10.41
N GLY A 691 -6.56 -17.24 -11.21
CA GLY A 691 -7.49 -16.21 -10.75
C GLY A 691 -6.82 -14.89 -10.34
N SER A 692 -7.52 -14.08 -9.54
CA SER A 692 -7.08 -12.74 -9.10
C SER A 692 -5.75 -12.75 -8.32
N ALA A 693 -5.43 -13.86 -7.66
CA ALA A 693 -4.17 -14.02 -6.92
C ALA A 693 -2.92 -14.18 -7.80
N THR A 694 -3.07 -14.24 -9.13
CA THR A 694 -1.97 -14.52 -10.06
C THR A 694 -1.03 -13.31 -10.18
N ALA A 695 0.18 -13.42 -9.64
CA ALA A 695 1.26 -12.44 -9.87
C ALA A 695 2.10 -12.82 -11.10
N THR A 696 2.39 -11.85 -11.97
CA THR A 696 3.23 -12.06 -13.16
C THR A 696 4.70 -12.12 -12.76
N SER A 697 5.28 -13.31 -12.82
CA SER A 697 6.69 -13.55 -12.49
C SER A 697 7.66 -12.69 -13.31
N SER A 698 8.68 -12.12 -12.64
CA SER A 698 9.79 -11.42 -13.30
C SER A 698 10.88 -12.36 -13.84
N GLY A 699 10.70 -13.68 -13.72
CA GLY A 699 11.65 -14.68 -14.20
C GLY A 699 11.67 -15.93 -13.34
N THR A 700 10.71 -16.82 -13.57
CA THR A 700 10.60 -18.11 -12.86
C THR A 700 11.81 -19.00 -13.13
N LYS A 701 12.38 -19.57 -12.07
CA LYS A 701 13.52 -20.49 -12.14
C LYS A 701 13.02 -21.91 -12.34
N ALA A 702 13.28 -22.49 -13.50
CA ALA A 702 12.89 -23.86 -13.81
C ALA A 702 13.65 -24.87 -12.93
N PRO A 703 12.99 -25.90 -12.38
CA PRO A 703 13.63 -26.95 -11.58
C PRO A 703 14.83 -27.61 -12.25
N ILE A 704 14.72 -28.01 -13.53
CA ILE A 704 15.82 -28.63 -14.28
C ILE A 704 17.08 -27.74 -14.30
N ASP A 705 16.94 -26.45 -14.53
CA ASP A 705 18.07 -25.53 -14.66
C ASP A 705 18.78 -25.34 -13.31
N ALA A 706 18.00 -25.18 -12.24
CA ALA A 706 18.53 -25.03 -10.90
C ALA A 706 19.18 -26.33 -10.37
N ILE A 707 18.56 -27.49 -10.60
CA ILE A 707 19.13 -28.81 -10.24
C ILE A 707 20.43 -29.03 -11.01
N LYS A 708 20.47 -28.75 -12.31
CA LYS A 708 21.68 -28.88 -13.14
C LYS A 708 22.79 -27.94 -12.66
N ALA A 709 22.46 -26.68 -12.38
CA ALA A 709 23.41 -25.71 -11.84
C ALA A 709 23.99 -26.19 -10.50
N ARG A 710 23.15 -26.73 -9.62
CA ARG A 710 23.59 -27.20 -8.30
C ARG A 710 24.35 -28.53 -8.34
N ALA A 711 24.00 -29.45 -9.24
CA ALA A 711 24.69 -30.73 -9.39
C ALA A 711 26.13 -30.57 -9.92
N GLY A 712 26.36 -29.54 -10.74
CA GLY A 712 27.67 -29.22 -11.31
C GLY A 712 28.04 -30.06 -12.53
N ALA A 713 29.13 -29.68 -13.21
CA ALA A 713 29.51 -30.24 -14.52
C ALA A 713 29.88 -31.74 -14.51
N GLY A 714 30.14 -32.32 -13.33
CA GLY A 714 30.47 -33.74 -13.19
C GLY A 714 29.25 -34.67 -13.10
N ALA A 715 28.04 -34.12 -13.01
CA ALA A 715 26.79 -34.88 -12.94
C ALA A 715 26.04 -34.85 -14.27
N THR A 716 25.39 -35.96 -14.61
CA THR A 716 24.45 -36.02 -15.73
C THR A 716 23.05 -35.68 -15.23
N VAL A 717 22.49 -34.55 -15.65
CA VAL A 717 21.10 -34.18 -15.33
C VAL A 717 20.29 -34.13 -16.62
N THR A 718 19.28 -34.98 -16.73
CA THR A 718 18.38 -35.05 -17.89
C THR A 718 16.98 -34.56 -17.53
N TYR A 719 16.24 -34.12 -18.54
CA TYR A 719 14.83 -33.73 -18.40
C TYR A 719 13.96 -34.52 -19.38
N ASN A 720 12.80 -34.96 -18.90
CA ASN A 720 11.73 -35.50 -19.72
C ASN A 720 10.40 -34.98 -19.16
N ASP A 721 9.55 -34.39 -19.99
CA ASP A 721 8.29 -33.77 -19.53
C ASP A 721 7.20 -34.78 -19.12
N GLY A 722 7.43 -36.08 -19.30
CA GLY A 722 6.50 -37.14 -18.94
C GLY A 722 5.36 -37.37 -19.95
N THR A 723 5.32 -36.65 -21.07
CA THR A 723 4.28 -36.80 -22.11
C THR A 723 4.37 -38.17 -22.81
N ASP A 724 5.58 -38.66 -23.05
CA ASP A 724 5.86 -40.05 -23.41
C ASP A 724 6.36 -40.81 -22.18
N VAL A 725 5.45 -41.58 -21.57
CA VAL A 725 5.74 -42.34 -20.35
C VAL A 725 6.85 -43.38 -20.57
N ASN A 726 6.97 -43.98 -21.76
CA ASN A 726 8.05 -44.94 -22.03
C ASN A 726 9.41 -44.25 -22.06
N ALA A 727 9.49 -43.06 -22.67
CA ALA A 727 10.69 -42.23 -22.66
C ALA A 727 11.06 -41.80 -21.23
N ALA A 728 10.08 -41.37 -20.42
CA ALA A 728 10.28 -41.03 -19.01
C ALA A 728 10.82 -42.21 -18.19
N VAL A 729 10.23 -43.39 -18.35
CA VAL A 729 10.67 -44.64 -17.72
C VAL A 729 12.11 -45.01 -18.13
N ASN A 730 12.47 -44.83 -19.40
CA ASN A 730 13.84 -45.09 -19.87
C ASN A 730 14.85 -44.08 -19.30
N ALA A 731 14.48 -42.81 -19.19
CA ALA A 731 15.29 -41.79 -18.54
C ALA A 731 15.51 -42.13 -17.06
N ALA A 732 14.44 -42.50 -16.34
CA ALA A 732 14.52 -42.93 -14.94
C ALA A 732 15.45 -44.14 -14.76
N ARG A 733 15.35 -45.16 -15.60
CA ARG A 733 16.19 -46.37 -15.54
C ARG A 733 17.68 -46.08 -15.74
N SER A 734 17.99 -45.03 -16.49
CA SER A 734 19.36 -44.63 -16.84
C SER A 734 20.00 -43.69 -15.79
N ALA A 735 19.22 -43.24 -14.80
CA ALA A 735 19.66 -42.33 -13.76
C ALA A 735 19.84 -43.03 -12.40
N SER A 736 20.68 -42.46 -11.54
CA SER A 736 20.86 -42.92 -10.17
C SER A 736 19.65 -42.56 -9.28
N VAL A 737 19.02 -41.42 -9.57
CA VAL A 737 17.80 -40.92 -8.92
C VAL A 737 16.85 -40.37 -9.99
N ALA A 738 15.56 -40.64 -9.82
CA ALA A 738 14.50 -39.97 -10.58
C ALA A 738 13.80 -38.94 -9.68
N VAL A 739 13.75 -37.68 -10.11
CA VAL A 739 13.00 -36.60 -9.46
C VAL A 739 11.77 -36.33 -10.31
N VAL A 740 10.61 -36.78 -9.86
CA VAL A 740 9.35 -36.67 -10.59
C VAL A 740 8.58 -35.47 -10.06
N CYS A 741 8.50 -34.40 -10.83
CA CYS A 741 7.77 -33.18 -10.52
C CYS A 741 6.35 -33.25 -11.10
N VAL A 742 5.36 -33.19 -10.23
CA VAL A 742 3.93 -33.26 -10.57
C VAL A 742 3.20 -32.11 -9.89
N GLY A 743 2.05 -31.72 -10.43
CA GLY A 743 1.32 -30.58 -9.89
C GLY A 743 -0.18 -30.64 -10.14
N TYR A 744 -0.86 -29.62 -9.62
CA TYR A 744 -2.27 -29.35 -9.84
C TYR A 744 -2.45 -27.98 -10.52
N GLY A 745 -3.69 -27.59 -10.80
CA GLY A 745 -4.06 -26.24 -11.23
C GLY A 745 -5.32 -25.73 -10.54
N GLU A 746 -5.26 -25.52 -9.22
CA GLU A 746 -6.30 -24.80 -8.47
C GLU A 746 -6.50 -23.39 -9.02
N ASN A 747 -7.75 -22.93 -9.10
CA ASN A 747 -8.11 -21.68 -9.75
C ASN A 747 -9.35 -21.07 -9.10
N GLU A 748 -9.36 -19.74 -8.99
CA GLU A 748 -10.55 -19.00 -8.61
C GLU A 748 -11.74 -19.29 -9.55
N GLY A 749 -12.95 -19.39 -8.99
CA GLY A 749 -14.19 -19.57 -9.73
C GLY A 749 -14.52 -21.03 -10.08
N ALA A 750 -13.66 -21.99 -9.72
CA ALA A 750 -13.95 -23.41 -9.88
C ALA A 750 -13.31 -24.25 -8.78
N ASP A 751 -14.10 -25.12 -8.15
CA ASP A 751 -13.61 -26.11 -7.21
C ASP A 751 -13.08 -27.37 -7.92
N LEU A 752 -12.23 -28.11 -7.21
CA LEU A 752 -11.76 -29.40 -7.66
C LEU A 752 -12.85 -30.47 -7.54
N SER A 753 -12.96 -31.33 -8.56
CA SER A 753 -13.85 -32.49 -8.53
C SER A 753 -13.24 -33.70 -7.80
N SER A 754 -11.91 -33.76 -7.71
CA SER A 754 -11.13 -34.74 -6.96
C SER A 754 -9.90 -34.08 -6.32
N ILE A 755 -9.23 -34.79 -5.41
CA ILE A 755 -7.91 -34.46 -4.87
C ILE A 755 -6.84 -35.44 -5.35
N ASP A 756 -7.15 -36.27 -6.35
CA ASP A 756 -6.14 -37.06 -7.04
C ASP A 756 -5.37 -36.18 -8.02
N LEU A 757 -4.05 -36.37 -8.13
CA LEU A 757 -3.26 -35.68 -9.16
C LEU A 757 -3.89 -35.83 -10.56
N PRO A 758 -4.04 -34.73 -11.33
CA PRO A 758 -4.84 -34.74 -12.54
C PRO A 758 -4.15 -35.48 -13.69
N GLY A 759 -4.99 -35.94 -14.63
CA GLY A 759 -4.52 -36.64 -15.82
C GLY A 759 -3.84 -37.98 -15.49
N THR A 760 -2.70 -38.25 -16.13
CA THR A 760 -1.95 -39.50 -15.98
C THR A 760 -0.79 -39.39 -14.99
N GLN A 761 -0.69 -38.32 -14.20
CA GLN A 761 0.46 -38.07 -13.32
C GLN A 761 0.66 -39.16 -12.26
N ASN A 762 -0.42 -39.67 -11.65
CA ASN A 762 -0.32 -40.82 -10.74
C ASN A 762 0.27 -42.07 -11.42
N GLN A 763 -0.12 -42.34 -12.67
CA GLN A 763 0.42 -43.45 -13.46
C GLN A 763 1.89 -43.20 -13.82
N LEU A 764 2.27 -41.97 -14.19
CA LEU A 764 3.65 -41.60 -14.47
C LEU A 764 4.55 -41.88 -13.26
N VAL A 765 4.14 -41.44 -12.06
CA VAL A 765 4.90 -41.69 -10.82
C VAL A 765 5.05 -43.19 -10.56
N GLN A 766 3.97 -43.96 -10.67
CA GLN A 766 4.02 -45.43 -10.46
C GLN A 766 4.97 -46.12 -11.44
N GLN A 767 4.92 -45.77 -12.73
CA GLN A 767 5.77 -46.40 -13.74
C GLN A 767 7.24 -46.00 -13.60
N VAL A 768 7.53 -44.75 -13.26
CA VAL A 768 8.89 -44.27 -12.96
C VAL A 768 9.43 -44.94 -11.70
N ALA A 769 8.65 -45.01 -10.63
CA ALA A 769 9.05 -45.65 -9.37
C ALA A 769 9.35 -47.15 -9.54
N ALA A 770 8.58 -47.84 -10.40
CA ALA A 770 8.85 -49.23 -10.75
C ALA A 770 10.15 -49.40 -11.54
N ALA A 771 10.56 -48.41 -12.32
CA ALA A 771 11.79 -48.44 -13.12
C ALA A 771 13.04 -47.96 -12.35
N ASN A 772 12.87 -47.05 -11.39
CA ASN A 772 13.94 -46.55 -10.54
C ASN A 772 13.52 -46.54 -9.05
N PRO A 773 14.08 -47.42 -8.22
CA PRO A 773 13.72 -47.50 -6.80
C PRO A 773 14.20 -46.29 -5.98
N ASN A 774 15.06 -45.42 -6.54
CA ASN A 774 15.45 -44.14 -5.96
C ASN A 774 14.62 -42.99 -6.55
N THR A 775 13.30 -43.12 -6.48
CA THR A 775 12.39 -42.07 -6.93
C THR A 775 12.06 -41.11 -5.79
N VAL A 776 12.19 -39.81 -6.07
CA VAL A 776 11.73 -38.68 -5.25
C VAL A 776 10.61 -37.99 -6.01
N VAL A 777 9.48 -37.73 -5.35
CA VAL A 777 8.37 -36.96 -5.94
C VAL A 777 8.36 -35.56 -5.36
N VAL A 778 8.18 -34.57 -6.24
CA VAL A 778 8.01 -33.17 -5.88
C VAL A 778 6.59 -32.77 -6.27
N LEU A 779 5.82 -32.29 -5.31
CA LEU A 779 4.44 -31.86 -5.48
C LEU A 779 4.42 -30.33 -5.56
N ASN A 780 3.96 -29.79 -6.68
CA ASN A 780 3.61 -28.38 -6.83
C ASN A 780 2.09 -28.26 -6.81
N THR A 781 1.51 -28.29 -5.60
CA THR A 781 0.06 -28.34 -5.42
C THR A 781 -0.43 -27.20 -4.54
N GLY A 782 -1.63 -26.69 -4.82
CA GLY A 782 -2.22 -25.59 -4.06
C GLY A 782 -2.97 -26.04 -2.79
N SER A 783 -3.18 -27.34 -2.65
CA SER A 783 -3.95 -27.97 -1.59
C SER A 783 -3.50 -29.41 -1.38
N ALA A 784 -4.14 -30.13 -0.47
CA ALA A 784 -3.81 -31.53 -0.22
C ALA A 784 -4.24 -32.44 -1.39
N VAL A 785 -3.35 -33.35 -1.77
CA VAL A 785 -3.59 -34.40 -2.78
C VAL A 785 -3.40 -35.81 -2.22
N THR A 786 -4.08 -36.80 -2.82
CA THR A 786 -3.84 -38.22 -2.53
C THR A 786 -2.54 -38.70 -3.17
N MET A 787 -1.92 -39.72 -2.56
CA MET A 787 -0.66 -40.29 -3.04
C MET A 787 -0.73 -41.83 -3.10
N PRO A 788 -1.46 -42.42 -4.05
CA PRO A 788 -1.62 -43.88 -4.15
C PRO A 788 -0.28 -44.62 -4.39
N TRP A 789 0.75 -43.91 -4.85
CA TRP A 789 2.10 -44.40 -5.09
C TRP A 789 3.06 -44.18 -3.90
N LEU A 790 2.61 -43.62 -2.77
CA LEU A 790 3.47 -43.24 -1.65
C LEU A 790 4.37 -44.40 -1.16
N GLY A 791 3.86 -45.63 -1.18
CA GLY A 791 4.61 -46.83 -0.79
C GLY A 791 5.75 -47.21 -1.74
N GLN A 792 5.76 -46.69 -2.98
CA GLN A 792 6.67 -47.09 -4.05
C GLN A 792 7.89 -46.15 -4.19
N VAL A 793 7.83 -44.96 -3.60
CA VAL A 793 8.87 -43.93 -3.73
C VAL A 793 9.69 -43.78 -2.43
N LYS A 794 10.91 -43.26 -2.53
CA LYS A 794 11.80 -43.05 -1.37
C LYS A 794 11.71 -41.65 -0.78
N GLY A 795 11.33 -40.65 -1.56
CA GLY A 795 11.21 -39.26 -1.09
C GLY A 795 9.95 -38.59 -1.60
N VAL A 796 9.36 -37.72 -0.79
CA VAL A 796 8.26 -36.82 -1.19
C VAL A 796 8.52 -35.44 -0.59
N VAL A 797 8.54 -34.42 -1.44
CA VAL A 797 8.62 -33.00 -1.07
C VAL A 797 7.34 -32.33 -1.55
N GLU A 798 6.59 -31.72 -0.64
CA GLU A 798 5.55 -30.75 -0.98
C GLU A 798 6.21 -29.39 -1.10
N GLU A 799 6.25 -28.84 -2.31
CA GLU A 799 6.81 -27.53 -2.60
C GLU A 799 5.73 -26.45 -2.76
N TRP A 800 4.46 -26.87 -2.82
CA TRP A 800 3.31 -25.99 -3.04
C TRP A 800 3.45 -25.19 -4.33
N TYR A 801 2.83 -24.00 -4.37
CA TYR A 801 3.15 -22.96 -5.33
C TYR A 801 4.23 -22.04 -4.76
N ALA A 802 5.49 -22.42 -4.97
CA ALA A 802 6.68 -21.76 -4.41
C ALA A 802 7.07 -20.43 -5.08
N GLY A 803 6.25 -19.88 -5.99
CA GLY A 803 6.55 -18.64 -6.68
C GLY A 803 7.75 -18.72 -7.62
N GLN A 804 8.32 -17.57 -7.97
CA GLN A 804 9.31 -17.51 -9.04
C GLN A 804 10.65 -18.19 -8.73
N GLU A 805 10.97 -18.45 -7.47
CA GLU A 805 12.23 -19.08 -7.05
C GLU A 805 12.12 -20.61 -6.89
N VAL A 806 10.99 -21.22 -7.30
CA VAL A 806 10.68 -22.66 -7.17
C VAL A 806 11.85 -23.59 -7.52
N GLY A 807 12.53 -23.40 -8.66
CA GLY A 807 13.66 -24.28 -9.00
C GLY A 807 14.85 -24.13 -8.04
N ASN A 808 15.14 -22.91 -7.61
CA ASN A 808 16.26 -22.63 -6.71
C ASN A 808 16.00 -23.16 -5.29
N SER A 809 14.78 -23.00 -4.77
CA SER A 809 14.38 -23.60 -3.49
C SER A 809 14.45 -25.12 -3.54
N LEU A 810 13.90 -25.72 -4.60
CA LEU A 810 13.92 -27.17 -4.77
C LEU A 810 15.35 -27.71 -4.80
N ALA A 811 16.22 -27.11 -5.61
CA ALA A 811 17.61 -27.54 -5.71
C ALA A 811 18.33 -27.43 -4.36
N ALA A 812 18.15 -26.33 -3.62
CA ALA A 812 18.76 -26.16 -2.30
C ALA A 812 18.30 -27.24 -1.30
N LEU A 813 17.02 -27.60 -1.33
CA LEU A 813 16.43 -28.63 -0.48
C LEU A 813 16.90 -30.04 -0.89
N LEU A 814 16.84 -30.38 -2.18
CA LEU A 814 17.22 -31.69 -2.68
C LEU A 814 18.68 -32.01 -2.36
N PHE A 815 19.60 -31.05 -2.51
CA PHE A 815 21.02 -31.24 -2.23
C PHE A 815 21.42 -31.00 -0.76
N GLY A 816 20.48 -30.57 0.08
CA GLY A 816 20.71 -30.32 1.50
C GLY A 816 21.61 -29.14 1.81
N ASP A 817 21.65 -28.15 0.92
CA ASP A 817 22.16 -26.80 1.23
C ASP A 817 21.26 -26.13 2.27
N VAL A 818 19.96 -26.36 2.13
CA VAL A 818 18.94 -26.02 3.12
C VAL A 818 18.37 -27.31 3.69
N ASN A 819 18.20 -27.32 5.01
CA ASN A 819 17.49 -28.38 5.70
C ASN A 819 15.99 -28.07 5.68
N PRO A 820 15.13 -28.97 5.13
CA PRO A 820 13.68 -28.81 5.18
C PRO A 820 13.20 -28.54 6.61
N SER A 821 12.33 -27.54 6.74
CA SER A 821 11.77 -27.11 8.03
C SER A 821 10.28 -26.81 7.99
N GLY A 822 9.65 -26.83 6.80
CA GLY A 822 8.23 -26.58 6.67
C GLY A 822 7.38 -27.62 7.41
N LYS A 823 6.22 -27.19 7.90
CA LYS A 823 5.21 -28.04 8.55
C LYS A 823 3.86 -27.83 7.87
N LEU A 824 3.13 -28.91 7.62
CA LEU A 824 1.84 -28.87 6.95
C LEU A 824 0.84 -27.94 7.66
N PRO A 825 0.32 -26.89 6.99
CA PRO A 825 -0.74 -26.04 7.53
C PRO A 825 -2.14 -26.63 7.29
N VAL A 826 -2.24 -27.75 6.57
CA VAL A 826 -3.48 -28.49 6.28
C VAL A 826 -3.23 -29.99 6.41
N THR A 827 -4.25 -30.75 6.80
CA THR A 827 -4.17 -32.20 6.90
C THR A 827 -4.30 -32.82 5.51
N PHE A 828 -3.43 -33.78 5.17
CA PHE A 828 -3.54 -34.52 3.92
C PHE A 828 -4.40 -35.78 4.13
N PRO A 829 -5.59 -35.86 3.49
CA PRO A 829 -6.44 -37.04 3.58
C PRO A 829 -5.81 -38.25 2.87
N ALA A 830 -6.15 -39.47 3.32
CA ALA A 830 -5.86 -40.68 2.57
C ALA A 830 -6.84 -40.87 1.39
N SER A 831 -8.08 -40.38 1.53
CA SER A 831 -9.11 -40.38 0.50
C SER A 831 -10.11 -39.24 0.68
N LEU A 832 -10.90 -38.93 -0.37
CA LEU A 832 -12.03 -38.00 -0.25
C LEU A 832 -13.10 -38.45 0.75
N GLY A 833 -13.19 -39.74 1.07
CA GLY A 833 -14.13 -40.23 2.09
C GLY A 833 -13.76 -39.79 3.50
N ASP A 834 -12.50 -39.39 3.72
CA ASP A 834 -11.98 -39.05 5.04
C ASP A 834 -12.13 -37.56 5.39
N VAL A 835 -12.47 -36.71 4.42
CA VAL A 835 -12.61 -35.25 4.64
C VAL A 835 -13.90 -34.93 5.41
N PRO A 836 -13.94 -33.84 6.20
CA PRO A 836 -15.14 -33.49 6.96
C PRO A 836 -16.39 -33.26 6.09
N ALA A 837 -16.23 -32.64 4.92
CA ALA A 837 -17.32 -32.31 4.00
C ALA A 837 -17.50 -33.35 2.87
N HIS A 838 -17.57 -34.64 3.21
CA HIS A 838 -17.61 -35.74 2.22
C HIS A 838 -19.01 -36.08 1.68
N THR A 839 -20.10 -35.51 2.25
CA THR A 839 -21.47 -35.74 1.75
C THR A 839 -21.93 -34.66 0.78
N THR A 840 -22.89 -34.96 -0.10
CA THR A 840 -23.47 -33.98 -1.04
C THR A 840 -24.09 -32.77 -0.35
N ALA A 841 -24.66 -32.97 0.85
CA ALA A 841 -25.22 -31.87 1.64
C ALA A 841 -24.15 -30.91 2.17
N GLN A 842 -22.93 -31.42 2.42
CA GLN A 842 -21.81 -30.62 2.91
C GLN A 842 -20.95 -30.05 1.77
N TRP A 843 -20.90 -30.70 0.61
CA TRP A 843 -20.13 -30.27 -0.55
C TRP A 843 -20.71 -30.76 -1.90
N PRO A 844 -20.96 -29.88 -2.89
CA PRO A 844 -20.99 -28.42 -2.79
C PRO A 844 -22.34 -27.91 -2.25
N GLY A 845 -23.18 -28.79 -1.68
CA GLY A 845 -24.54 -28.48 -1.24
C GLY A 845 -25.63 -28.88 -2.25
N ASN A 846 -26.87 -28.87 -1.80
CA ASN A 846 -28.08 -29.17 -2.58
C ASN A 846 -29.10 -28.02 -2.53
N GLY A 847 -28.61 -26.80 -2.78
CA GLY A 847 -29.34 -25.54 -2.58
C GLY A 847 -29.04 -24.87 -1.24
N ASN A 848 -28.51 -25.62 -0.28
CA ASN A 848 -27.80 -25.14 0.91
C ASN A 848 -26.54 -25.98 1.10
N VAL A 849 -25.52 -25.41 1.73
CA VAL A 849 -24.27 -26.08 2.11
C VAL A 849 -24.25 -26.27 3.62
N GLN A 850 -24.36 -27.52 4.09
CA GLN A 850 -24.40 -27.82 5.52
C GLN A 850 -22.99 -27.88 6.10
N TYR A 851 -22.68 -27.06 7.11
CA TYR A 851 -21.42 -27.13 7.85
C TYR A 851 -21.62 -28.00 9.10
N SER A 852 -22.16 -29.21 8.89
CA SER A 852 -22.61 -30.10 9.98
C SER A 852 -21.46 -30.75 10.77
N GLU A 853 -20.23 -30.65 10.28
CA GLU A 853 -19.02 -30.98 11.03
C GLU A 853 -18.78 -30.04 12.22
N GLY A 854 -19.37 -28.84 12.21
CA GLY A 854 -19.21 -27.82 13.25
C GLY A 854 -17.75 -27.50 13.52
N LEU A 855 -17.34 -27.58 14.79
CA LEU A 855 -15.95 -27.33 15.22
C LEU A 855 -14.92 -28.32 14.66
N LYS A 856 -15.36 -29.44 14.07
CA LYS A 856 -14.49 -30.54 13.64
C LYS A 856 -14.02 -30.30 12.19
N VAL A 857 -13.29 -29.20 11.97
CA VAL A 857 -12.65 -28.88 10.69
C VAL A 857 -11.16 -29.24 10.73
N GLY A 858 -10.63 -29.77 9.62
CA GLY A 858 -9.22 -30.17 9.53
C GLY A 858 -8.87 -31.30 10.50
N TYR A 859 -7.68 -31.25 11.11
CA TYR A 859 -7.20 -32.26 12.08
C TYR A 859 -8.18 -32.55 13.23
N ARG A 860 -9.02 -31.59 13.60
CA ARG A 860 -10.07 -31.76 14.61
C ARG A 860 -11.08 -32.84 14.20
N TRP A 861 -11.40 -32.95 12.91
CA TRP A 861 -12.19 -34.04 12.33
C TRP A 861 -11.50 -35.38 12.49
N TYR A 862 -10.25 -35.47 12.03
CA TYR A 862 -9.48 -36.72 12.05
C TYR A 862 -9.27 -37.24 13.48
N ASP A 863 -9.09 -36.34 14.45
CA ASP A 863 -9.04 -36.70 15.87
C ASP A 863 -10.40 -37.23 16.35
N ALA A 864 -11.48 -36.51 16.08
CA ALA A 864 -12.82 -36.86 16.53
C ALA A 864 -13.35 -38.17 15.93
N GLN A 865 -12.98 -38.47 14.68
CA GLN A 865 -13.37 -39.70 13.99
C GLN A 865 -12.37 -40.84 14.15
N ASN A 866 -11.24 -40.59 14.83
CA ASN A 866 -10.13 -41.55 14.92
C ASN A 866 -9.65 -42.06 13.55
N ILE A 867 -9.58 -41.14 12.57
CA ILE A 867 -9.07 -41.42 11.22
C ILE A 867 -7.57 -41.07 11.19
N ALA A 868 -6.76 -41.98 10.67
CA ALA A 868 -5.36 -41.69 10.39
C ALA A 868 -5.25 -40.95 9.05
N PRO A 869 -4.84 -39.67 9.03
CA PRO A 869 -4.60 -38.97 7.77
C PRO A 869 -3.36 -39.53 7.07
N LEU A 870 -3.21 -39.24 5.79
CA LEU A 870 -2.00 -39.56 5.04
C LEU A 870 -0.79 -38.82 5.64
N PHE A 871 -0.96 -37.53 5.90
CA PHE A 871 -0.04 -36.73 6.71
C PHE A 871 -0.85 -35.77 7.61
N PRO A 872 -0.55 -35.70 8.91
CA PRO A 872 -1.33 -34.89 9.84
C PRO A 872 -0.93 -33.41 9.78
N PHE A 873 -1.85 -32.53 10.20
CA PHE A 873 -1.56 -31.12 10.45
C PHE A 873 -0.31 -30.93 11.33
N GLY A 874 0.51 -29.94 10.98
CA GLY A 874 1.76 -29.62 11.66
C GLY A 874 2.89 -30.60 11.38
N PHE A 875 2.74 -31.58 10.49
CA PHE A 875 3.79 -32.55 10.16
C PHE A 875 4.82 -32.01 9.16
N GLY A 876 6.08 -32.40 9.33
CA GLY A 876 7.14 -32.18 8.36
C GLY A 876 8.47 -32.72 8.87
N LEU A 877 9.17 -33.47 8.01
CA LEU A 877 10.46 -34.07 8.31
C LEU A 877 11.61 -33.08 8.13
N SER A 878 12.76 -33.43 8.69
CA SER A 878 14.02 -32.69 8.58
C SER A 878 15.16 -33.65 8.23
N TYR A 879 16.29 -33.13 7.74
CA TYR A 879 17.55 -33.87 7.63
C TYR A 879 18.29 -34.03 8.97
N THR A 880 17.73 -33.50 10.04
CA THR A 880 18.17 -33.74 11.42
C THR A 880 16.99 -34.23 12.27
N THR A 881 17.22 -34.53 13.53
CA THR A 881 16.19 -34.96 14.49
C THR A 881 16.15 -34.01 15.67
N PHE A 882 14.98 -33.87 16.29
CA PHE A 882 14.79 -33.02 17.47
C PHE A 882 14.16 -33.81 18.63
N GLY A 883 14.59 -33.47 19.85
CA GLY A 883 14.04 -33.99 21.09
C GLY A 883 13.37 -32.88 21.90
N PHE A 884 12.24 -33.22 22.51
CA PHE A 884 11.46 -32.34 23.38
C PHE A 884 11.57 -32.80 24.83
N SER A 885 11.81 -31.88 25.76
CA SER A 885 11.92 -32.18 27.19
C SER A 885 11.57 -30.98 28.06
N GLY A 886 11.55 -31.18 29.39
CA GLY A 886 11.50 -30.07 30.35
C GLY A 886 10.24 -29.22 30.29
N LEU A 887 9.07 -29.82 30.04
CA LEU A 887 7.80 -29.09 30.05
C LEU A 887 7.57 -28.45 31.44
N GLN A 888 7.30 -27.15 31.43
CA GLN A 888 6.89 -26.38 32.58
C GLN A 888 5.57 -25.68 32.24
N VAL A 889 4.53 -25.94 33.04
CA VAL A 889 3.22 -25.30 32.93
C VAL A 889 3.06 -24.39 34.15
N GLY A 890 3.11 -23.07 33.93
CA GLY A 890 2.87 -22.08 34.96
C GLY A 890 1.39 -22.02 35.36
N ALA A 891 1.11 -21.53 36.58
CA ALA A 891 -0.25 -21.19 36.99
C ALA A 891 -0.75 -19.95 36.24
N LEU A 892 -2.07 -19.73 36.25
CA LEU A 892 -2.66 -18.48 35.80
C LEU A 892 -2.18 -17.32 36.69
N ASP A 893 -1.72 -16.24 36.06
CA ASP A 893 -1.44 -14.98 36.72
C ASP A 893 -2.74 -14.19 37.02
N GLY A 894 -2.60 -13.01 37.63
CA GLY A 894 -3.76 -12.16 37.94
C GLY A 894 -4.56 -11.73 36.71
N SER A 895 -3.93 -11.76 35.53
CA SER A 895 -4.55 -11.43 34.25
C SER A 895 -5.17 -12.64 33.53
N GLY A 896 -5.17 -13.81 34.18
CA GLY A 896 -5.71 -15.05 33.60
C GLY A 896 -4.83 -15.63 32.50
N ASN A 897 -3.53 -15.33 32.48
CA ASN A 897 -2.58 -15.91 31.53
C ASN A 897 -1.66 -16.92 32.21
N ALA A 898 -1.29 -17.99 31.51
CA ALA A 898 -0.27 -18.94 31.95
C ALA A 898 0.94 -18.93 31.00
N THR A 899 2.14 -19.05 31.56
CA THR A 899 3.35 -19.30 30.77
C THR A 899 3.62 -20.79 30.67
N VAL A 900 3.67 -21.33 29.47
CA VAL A 900 4.10 -22.71 29.17
C VAL A 900 5.48 -22.64 28.53
N SER A 901 6.40 -23.52 28.94
CA SER A 901 7.70 -23.60 28.29
C SER A 901 8.22 -25.03 28.18
N ALA A 902 9.05 -25.28 27.17
CA ALA A 902 9.69 -26.57 26.94
C ALA A 902 11.10 -26.36 26.36
N THR A 903 11.93 -27.40 26.36
CA THR A 903 13.25 -27.39 25.74
C THR A 903 13.23 -28.25 24.48
N VAL A 904 13.66 -27.65 23.36
CA VAL A 904 13.91 -28.33 22.09
C VAL A 904 15.40 -28.52 21.93
N THR A 905 15.84 -29.70 21.55
CA THR A 905 17.25 -30.03 21.31
C THR A 905 17.41 -30.64 19.94
N ASN A 906 18.37 -30.16 19.15
CA ASN A 906 18.76 -30.84 17.93
C ASN A 906 19.61 -32.07 18.29
N THR A 907 19.04 -33.26 18.14
CA THR A 907 19.66 -34.54 18.49
C THR A 907 20.35 -35.22 17.31
N GLY A 908 20.26 -34.65 16.11
CA GLY A 908 20.90 -35.19 14.92
C GLY A 908 22.27 -34.58 14.64
N SER A 909 22.75 -34.78 13.41
CA SER A 909 24.10 -34.43 12.97
C SER A 909 24.16 -33.22 12.04
N ARG A 910 23.02 -32.59 11.73
CA ARG A 910 22.92 -31.43 10.83
C ARG A 910 22.26 -30.25 11.54
N ALA A 911 22.67 -29.04 11.20
CA ALA A 911 21.91 -27.86 11.59
C ALA A 911 20.50 -27.92 10.97
N GLY A 912 19.51 -27.41 11.67
CA GLY A 912 18.13 -27.39 11.20
C GLY A 912 17.24 -26.53 12.08
N ALA A 913 16.02 -26.30 11.63
CA ALA A 913 15.00 -25.62 12.39
C ALA A 913 13.88 -26.58 12.77
N GLU A 914 13.31 -26.36 13.95
CA GLU A 914 12.11 -27.05 14.42
C GLU A 914 11.05 -26.03 14.85
N ILE A 915 9.78 -26.38 14.66
CA ILE A 915 8.63 -25.58 15.09
C ILE A 915 7.96 -26.34 16.22
N ALA A 916 8.21 -25.89 17.45
CA ALA A 916 7.51 -26.41 18.61
C ALA A 916 6.06 -25.94 18.58
N GLN A 917 5.11 -26.88 18.68
CA GLN A 917 3.67 -26.63 18.61
C GLN A 917 3.04 -26.93 19.97
N LEU A 918 2.20 -26.01 20.45
CA LEU A 918 1.44 -26.10 21.69
C LEU A 918 -0.03 -26.37 21.37
N TYR A 919 -0.55 -27.48 21.90
CA TYR A 919 -1.96 -27.83 21.84
C TYR A 919 -2.59 -27.83 23.23
N VAL A 920 -3.84 -27.37 23.30
CA VAL A 920 -4.67 -27.37 24.50
C VAL A 920 -5.85 -28.32 24.31
N GLY A 921 -6.09 -29.19 25.29
CA GLY A 921 -7.29 -30.01 25.40
C GLY A 921 -8.15 -29.52 26.56
N ASP A 922 -9.37 -29.10 26.25
CA ASP A 922 -10.31 -28.52 27.20
C ASP A 922 -11.01 -29.58 28.08
N PRO A 923 -11.62 -29.19 29.21
CA PRO A 923 -12.50 -30.08 29.97
C PRO A 923 -13.64 -30.61 29.09
N ALA A 924 -13.93 -31.91 29.14
CA ALA A 924 -14.95 -32.54 28.29
C ALA A 924 -16.35 -31.89 28.38
N SER A 925 -16.66 -31.21 29.49
CA SER A 925 -17.92 -30.46 29.68
C SER A 925 -18.10 -29.28 28.71
N THR A 926 -17.04 -28.78 28.07
CA THR A 926 -17.14 -27.68 27.09
C THR A 926 -17.63 -28.17 25.73
N GLY A 927 -17.43 -29.46 25.39
CA GLY A 927 -17.72 -30.01 24.07
C GLY A 927 -16.75 -29.57 22.96
N GLU A 928 -15.58 -29.04 23.34
CA GLU A 928 -14.51 -28.67 22.42
C GLU A 928 -13.88 -29.90 21.71
N PRO A 929 -13.19 -29.69 20.58
CA PRO A 929 -12.31 -30.69 19.99
C PRO A 929 -11.27 -31.21 21.00
N ALA A 930 -10.84 -32.47 20.83
CA ALA A 930 -9.93 -33.14 21.74
C ALA A 930 -8.63 -32.36 22.01
N LYS A 931 -8.17 -31.60 21.02
CA LYS A 931 -7.06 -30.67 21.15
C LYS A 931 -7.14 -29.55 20.11
N GLN A 932 -6.54 -28.41 20.44
CA GLN A 932 -6.52 -27.21 19.61
C GLN A 932 -5.15 -26.54 19.65
N LEU A 933 -4.63 -26.12 18.50
CA LEU A 933 -3.41 -25.33 18.42
C LEU A 933 -3.61 -23.97 19.10
N LYS A 934 -2.74 -23.61 20.05
CA LYS A 934 -2.77 -22.32 20.76
C LYS A 934 -1.39 -21.65 20.85
N GLY A 935 -0.38 -22.21 20.20
CA GLY A 935 0.95 -21.61 20.16
C GLY A 935 1.90 -22.37 19.24
N PHE A 936 2.84 -21.64 18.64
CA PHE A 936 3.98 -22.24 17.95
C PHE A 936 5.20 -21.35 18.07
N GLN A 937 6.39 -21.93 18.02
CA GLN A 937 7.65 -21.19 18.04
C GLN A 937 8.72 -21.94 17.25
N ARG A 938 9.28 -21.27 16.23
CA ARG A 938 10.44 -21.73 15.48
C ARG A 938 11.72 -21.57 16.29
N VAL A 939 12.61 -22.57 16.22
CA VAL A 939 13.97 -22.52 16.76
C VAL A 939 14.97 -23.10 15.76
N ASP A 940 16.00 -22.32 15.41
CA ASP A 940 17.11 -22.75 14.56
C ASP A 940 18.27 -23.22 15.43
N LEU A 941 18.68 -24.48 15.29
CA LEU A 941 19.61 -25.16 16.20
C LEU A 941 20.75 -25.85 15.45
N GLN A 942 21.97 -25.60 15.92
CA GLN A 942 23.14 -26.39 15.55
C GLN A 942 23.06 -27.82 16.15
N PRO A 943 23.77 -28.82 15.60
CA PRO A 943 23.81 -30.17 16.17
C PRO A 943 24.17 -30.16 17.65
N GLY A 944 23.37 -30.83 18.49
CA GLY A 944 23.55 -30.91 19.94
C GLY A 944 23.14 -29.66 20.72
N ALA A 945 22.75 -28.57 20.07
CA ALA A 945 22.28 -27.37 20.74
C ALA A 945 20.82 -27.50 21.21
N SER A 946 20.50 -26.81 22.31
CA SER A 946 19.14 -26.73 22.87
C SER A 946 18.67 -25.29 22.98
N ALA A 947 17.38 -25.05 22.80
CA ALA A 947 16.72 -23.79 23.10
C ALA A 947 15.46 -24.00 23.95
N LYS A 948 15.14 -23.00 24.77
CA LYS A 948 13.87 -22.94 25.50
C LYS A 948 12.83 -22.22 24.63
N VAL A 949 11.72 -22.89 24.36
CA VAL A 949 10.52 -22.29 23.76
C VAL A 949 9.54 -21.88 24.86
N THR A 950 8.84 -20.77 24.67
CA THR A 950 7.92 -20.19 25.65
C THR A 950 6.65 -19.70 24.96
N PHE A 951 5.51 -20.11 25.49
CA PHE A 951 4.19 -19.76 25.01
C PHE A 951 3.41 -19.07 26.12
N THR A 952 2.62 -18.07 25.76
CA THR A 952 1.61 -17.48 26.64
C THR A 952 0.26 -18.06 26.27
N VAL A 953 -0.37 -18.75 27.20
CA VAL A 953 -1.75 -19.25 27.09
C VAL A 953 -2.65 -18.27 27.80
N THR A 954 -3.46 -17.55 27.05
CA THR A 954 -4.40 -16.56 27.60
C THR A 954 -5.71 -17.21 28.03
N ALA A 955 -6.53 -16.51 28.82
CA ALA A 955 -7.87 -16.99 29.15
C ALA A 955 -8.72 -17.26 27.89
N HIS A 956 -8.56 -16.45 26.82
CA HIS A 956 -9.26 -16.67 25.55
C HIS A 956 -8.77 -17.94 24.84
N ASP A 957 -7.48 -18.28 24.94
CA ASP A 957 -6.97 -19.53 24.38
C ASP A 957 -7.60 -20.77 25.03
N LEU A 958 -8.10 -20.62 26.26
CA LEU A 958 -8.81 -21.63 27.05
C LEU A 958 -10.35 -21.49 26.99
N ALA A 959 -10.87 -20.51 26.24
CA ALA A 959 -12.28 -20.21 26.21
C ALA A 959 -12.99 -20.88 25.03
N TYR A 960 -14.25 -21.24 25.26
CA TYR A 960 -15.20 -21.65 24.23
C TYR A 960 -16.31 -20.62 24.09
N TRP A 961 -17.00 -20.62 22.95
CA TRP A 961 -18.17 -19.78 22.76
C TRP A 961 -19.40 -20.44 23.39
N ASN A 962 -19.86 -19.86 24.50
CA ASN A 962 -21.07 -20.30 25.19
C ASN A 962 -22.31 -19.69 24.53
N THR A 963 -23.00 -20.48 23.71
CA THR A 963 -24.20 -20.03 22.98
C THR A 963 -25.36 -19.62 23.89
N ALA A 964 -25.47 -20.20 25.09
CA ALA A 964 -26.52 -19.84 26.06
C ALA A 964 -26.26 -18.47 26.70
N GLY A 965 -24.98 -18.13 26.92
CA GLY A 965 -24.54 -16.85 27.49
C GLY A 965 -24.22 -15.76 26.45
N ASN A 966 -24.14 -16.14 25.16
CA ASN A 966 -23.70 -15.29 24.06
C ASN A 966 -22.34 -14.60 24.34
N ASN A 967 -21.41 -15.36 24.94
CA ASN A 967 -20.11 -14.87 25.38
C ASN A 967 -19.02 -15.95 25.34
N TRP A 968 -17.76 -15.54 25.35
CA TRP A 968 -16.63 -16.45 25.52
C TRP A 968 -16.46 -16.82 27.00
N THR A 969 -16.40 -18.12 27.29
CA THR A 969 -16.30 -18.65 28.65
C THR A 969 -15.10 -19.58 28.77
N THR A 970 -14.23 -19.32 29.74
CA THR A 970 -13.21 -20.27 30.20
C THR A 970 -13.81 -21.07 31.36
N ALA A 971 -13.95 -22.39 31.20
CA ALA A 971 -14.52 -23.24 32.25
C ALA A 971 -13.53 -23.47 33.39
N ALA A 972 -14.04 -23.69 34.61
CA ALA A 972 -13.21 -24.24 35.68
C ALA A 972 -12.86 -25.71 35.37
N GLY A 973 -11.63 -26.13 35.65
CA GLY A 973 -11.20 -27.51 35.44
C GLY A 973 -9.73 -27.65 35.06
N GLY A 974 -9.32 -28.88 34.77
CA GLY A 974 -7.99 -29.21 34.26
C GLY A 974 -7.97 -29.17 32.74
N TYR A 975 -7.09 -28.35 32.18
CA TYR A 975 -6.80 -28.28 30.75
C TYR A 975 -5.53 -29.07 30.46
N GLN A 976 -5.58 -29.94 29.45
CA GLN A 976 -4.42 -30.70 29.02
C GLN A 976 -3.52 -29.79 28.18
N ILE A 977 -2.24 -29.71 28.56
CA ILE A 977 -1.22 -28.97 27.83
C ILE A 977 -0.33 -29.98 27.12
N MET A 978 -0.19 -29.87 25.80
CA MET A 978 0.58 -30.81 24.97
C MET A 978 1.58 -30.05 24.10
N VAL A 979 2.84 -30.50 24.07
CA VAL A 979 3.89 -29.87 23.26
C VAL A 979 4.65 -30.92 22.45
N GLY A 980 4.88 -30.61 21.17
CA GLY A 980 5.63 -31.46 20.24
C GLY A 980 5.88 -30.79 18.89
N ASP A 981 6.03 -31.59 17.83
CA ASP A 981 6.42 -31.12 16.49
C ASP A 981 5.34 -31.35 15.41
N SER A 982 4.20 -31.93 15.77
CA SER A 982 3.01 -32.09 14.93
C SER A 982 1.78 -32.43 15.76
N SER A 983 0.58 -32.31 15.18
CA SER A 983 -0.67 -32.72 15.85
C SER A 983 -0.74 -34.21 16.22
N ARG A 984 0.17 -35.06 15.73
CA ARG A 984 0.22 -36.49 16.06
C ARG A 984 1.50 -36.92 16.77
N ASN A 985 2.41 -36.00 17.07
CA ASN A 985 3.62 -36.25 17.86
C ASN A 985 3.77 -35.18 18.94
N LEU A 986 3.20 -35.48 20.11
CA LEU A 986 3.12 -34.59 21.27
C LEU A 986 3.74 -35.30 22.49
N PRO A 987 5.08 -35.46 22.54
CA PRO A 987 5.74 -36.27 23.57
C PRO A 987 5.67 -35.65 24.97
N LEU A 988 5.38 -34.35 25.08
CA LEU A 988 5.24 -33.66 26.36
C LEU A 988 3.78 -33.41 26.66
N SER A 989 3.35 -33.77 27.87
CA SER A 989 2.02 -33.44 28.38
C SER A 989 2.05 -32.98 29.83
N GLY A 990 1.13 -32.11 30.20
CA GLY A 990 0.93 -31.58 31.54
C GLY A 990 -0.49 -31.06 31.73
N THR A 991 -0.77 -30.47 32.88
CA THR A 991 -2.10 -29.93 33.20
C THR A 991 -2.00 -28.50 33.67
N LEU A 992 -2.82 -27.62 33.09
CA LEU A 992 -3.10 -26.28 33.59
C LEU A 992 -4.43 -26.32 34.34
N THR A 993 -4.45 -25.89 35.61
CA THR A 993 -5.69 -25.85 36.39
C THR A 993 -6.29 -24.45 36.33
N VAL A 994 -7.54 -24.36 35.90
CA VAL A 994 -8.38 -23.16 36.00
C VAL A 994 -9.27 -23.32 37.24
N PRO A 995 -9.02 -22.58 38.34
CA PRO A 995 -9.69 -22.82 39.61
C PRO A 995 -11.17 -22.40 39.61
N THR A 996 -11.51 -21.37 38.83
CA THR A 996 -12.86 -20.81 38.72
C THR A 996 -13.14 -20.40 37.29
N ALA A 997 -14.38 -20.53 36.84
CA ALA A 997 -14.77 -20.11 35.50
C ALA A 997 -14.55 -18.61 35.31
N MET A 998 -14.16 -18.20 34.10
CA MET A 998 -13.89 -16.82 33.72
C MET A 998 -14.67 -16.48 32.45
N THR A 999 -14.99 -15.20 32.27
CA THR A 999 -15.45 -14.69 30.98
C THR A 999 -14.24 -14.15 30.22
N ALA A 1000 -14.04 -14.63 29.00
CA ALA A 1000 -13.07 -14.08 28.07
C ALA A 1000 -13.77 -13.07 27.14
N LYS A 1001 -13.03 -12.13 26.56
CA LYS A 1001 -13.49 -11.35 25.40
C LYS A 1001 -13.08 -12.08 24.11
N THR A 1002 -13.34 -11.49 22.94
CA THR A 1002 -12.87 -11.97 21.62
C THR A 1002 -11.35 -11.98 21.51
N VAL A 1003 -10.82 -12.61 20.44
CA VAL A 1003 -9.37 -12.67 20.17
C VAL A 1003 -8.75 -11.27 20.25
N GLY A 1004 -7.86 -11.05 21.23
CA GLY A 1004 -7.12 -9.80 21.42
C GLY A 1004 -7.69 -8.82 22.45
N ALA A 1005 -8.86 -9.09 23.04
CA ALA A 1005 -9.42 -8.31 24.14
C ALA A 1005 -9.30 -9.09 25.47
N ALA A 1006 -9.01 -8.40 26.58
CA ALA A 1006 -8.60 -9.06 27.84
C ALA A 1006 -9.74 -9.77 28.61
N ALA A 1007 -9.36 -10.64 29.54
CA ALA A 1007 -10.25 -11.32 30.48
C ALA A 1007 -10.72 -10.42 31.63
N THR A 1008 -11.92 -10.63 32.16
CA THR A 1008 -12.41 -9.91 33.34
C THR A 1008 -12.79 -10.88 34.45
N ALA A 1009 -12.10 -10.77 35.59
CA ALA A 1009 -12.59 -11.24 36.88
C ALA A 1009 -13.15 -10.02 37.63
N ALA A 1010 -14.47 -9.84 37.62
CA ALA A 1010 -15.26 -8.83 38.38
C ALA A 1010 -14.96 -7.32 38.13
N ALA A 1011 -13.77 -6.93 37.67
CA ALA A 1011 -13.42 -5.59 37.21
C ALA A 1011 -13.05 -5.63 35.71
N SER A 1012 -13.42 -4.60 34.97
CA SER A 1012 -13.17 -4.45 33.54
C SER A 1012 -12.37 -3.19 33.27
N VAL A 1013 -11.30 -3.32 32.49
CA VAL A 1013 -10.65 -2.21 31.80
C VAL A 1013 -11.08 -2.27 30.33
N THR A 1014 -11.32 -1.12 29.72
CA THR A 1014 -11.58 -0.99 28.27
C THR A 1014 -10.79 0.20 27.73
N VAL A 1015 -9.90 -0.03 26.76
CA VAL A 1015 -9.14 1.04 26.11
C VAL A 1015 -9.94 1.58 24.93
N HIS A 1016 -10.09 2.90 24.85
CA HIS A 1016 -10.72 3.58 23.72
C HIS A 1016 -9.74 3.63 22.55
N ASN A 1017 -10.06 2.93 21.47
CA ASN A 1017 -9.21 2.88 20.28
C ASN A 1017 -9.34 4.16 19.45
N PRO A 1018 -8.25 4.87 19.10
CA PRO A 1018 -8.30 6.02 18.20
C PRO A 1018 -8.53 5.63 16.72
N HIS A 1019 -8.50 4.34 16.39
CA HIS A 1019 -8.70 3.72 15.07
C HIS A 1019 -7.67 4.08 13.98
N GLY A 1020 -6.84 5.08 14.21
CA GLY A 1020 -5.70 5.44 13.37
C GLY A 1020 -5.12 6.81 13.73
N MET A 1021 -3.85 7.05 13.37
CA MET A 1021 -3.13 8.30 13.62
C MET A 1021 -2.22 8.66 12.45
N SER A 1022 -2.02 9.96 12.20
CA SER A 1022 -0.94 10.43 11.35
C SER A 1022 -0.36 11.76 11.82
N SER A 1023 0.91 12.01 11.48
CA SER A 1023 1.65 13.20 11.92
C SER A 1023 2.87 13.48 11.04
N PRO A 1024 3.26 14.75 10.81
CA PRO A 1024 4.50 15.07 10.08
C PRO A 1024 5.77 14.69 10.86
N ALA A 1025 6.79 14.21 10.16
CA ALA A 1025 8.12 14.02 10.74
C ALA A 1025 8.70 15.36 11.24
N GLY A 1026 9.32 15.35 12.42
CA GLY A 1026 9.96 16.54 13.01
C GLY A 1026 9.01 17.49 13.76
N THR A 1027 7.69 17.23 13.75
CA THR A 1027 6.70 18.04 14.47
C THR A 1027 6.29 17.37 15.78
N ALA A 1028 6.27 18.11 16.89
CA ALA A 1028 5.84 17.55 18.17
C ALA A 1028 4.38 17.09 18.13
N VAL A 1029 4.09 15.93 18.71
CA VAL A 1029 2.75 15.34 18.79
C VAL A 1029 2.39 15.09 20.25
N ARG A 1030 1.09 15.21 20.55
CA ARG A 1030 0.49 14.82 21.83
C ARG A 1030 -0.86 14.14 21.57
N LEU A 1031 -1.01 12.89 21.99
CA LEU A 1031 -2.24 12.10 21.91
C LEU A 1031 -2.57 11.55 23.29
N ALA A 1032 -3.77 11.80 23.80
CA ALA A 1032 -4.26 11.16 25.02
C ALA A 1032 -5.10 9.94 24.64
N VAL A 1033 -4.72 8.75 25.13
CA VAL A 1033 -5.49 7.52 25.00
C VAL A 1033 -6.29 7.31 26.28
N ALA A 1034 -7.61 7.17 26.16
CA ALA A 1034 -8.50 7.00 27.30
C ALA A 1034 -8.76 5.52 27.58
N ALA A 1035 -9.05 5.20 28.84
CA ALA A 1035 -9.57 3.90 29.24
C ALA A 1035 -10.61 4.05 30.36
N GLU A 1036 -11.57 3.14 30.40
CA GLU A 1036 -12.57 3.04 31.47
C GLU A 1036 -12.26 1.85 32.37
N ALA A 1037 -12.40 2.03 33.69
CA ALA A 1037 -12.16 0.98 34.69
C ALA A 1037 -13.31 0.91 35.71
N THR A 1038 -13.89 -0.27 35.94
CA THR A 1038 -15.05 -0.46 36.85
C THR A 1038 -14.68 -0.70 38.33
N GLY A 1039 -13.39 -0.72 38.67
CA GLY A 1039 -12.87 -1.05 40.02
C GLY A 1039 -12.27 0.10 40.84
N GLY A 1040 -12.45 1.36 40.42
CA GLY A 1040 -12.06 2.57 41.16
C GLY A 1040 -10.57 2.94 41.20
N ALA A 1041 -9.66 2.05 40.76
CA ALA A 1041 -8.25 2.38 40.57
C ALA A 1041 -8.03 3.00 39.17
N ALA A 1042 -7.20 4.03 39.08
CA ALA A 1042 -6.83 4.62 37.79
C ALA A 1042 -5.95 3.61 37.00
N PRO A 1043 -6.25 3.33 35.72
CA PRO A 1043 -5.46 2.41 34.92
C PRO A 1043 -4.06 2.97 34.61
N VAL A 1044 -3.07 2.07 34.53
CA VAL A 1044 -1.68 2.36 34.12
C VAL A 1044 -1.48 1.93 32.67
N PHE A 1045 -0.87 2.79 31.86
CA PHE A 1045 -0.71 2.57 30.42
C PHE A 1045 0.71 2.15 30.01
N THR A 1046 0.80 1.28 29.01
CA THR A 1046 2.02 0.93 28.27
C THR A 1046 1.74 0.88 26.78
N ALA A 1047 2.79 0.95 25.95
CA ALA A 1047 2.63 0.88 24.50
C ALA A 1047 3.81 0.18 23.83
N THR A 1048 3.53 -0.49 22.72
CA THR A 1048 4.51 -1.10 21.82
C THR A 1048 4.32 -0.59 20.39
N GLY A 1049 5.37 -0.65 19.57
CA GLY A 1049 5.30 -0.24 18.17
C GLY A 1049 5.21 1.27 17.92
N LEU A 1050 5.42 2.11 18.95
CA LEU A 1050 5.41 3.57 18.79
C LEU A 1050 6.48 4.04 17.79
N PRO A 1051 6.17 5.01 16.91
CA PRO A 1051 7.16 5.65 16.05
C PRO A 1051 8.37 6.18 16.82
N ALA A 1052 9.56 6.08 16.21
CA ALA A 1052 10.80 6.50 16.84
C ALA A 1052 10.77 7.98 17.26
N GLY A 1053 11.02 8.24 18.55
CA GLY A 1053 10.95 9.57 19.15
C GLY A 1053 9.68 9.86 19.93
N LEU A 1054 8.72 8.93 19.95
CA LEU A 1054 7.52 8.99 20.78
C LEU A 1054 7.62 8.04 21.99
N SER A 1055 6.92 8.38 23.06
CA SER A 1055 6.78 7.56 24.27
C SER A 1055 5.40 7.75 24.90
N ILE A 1056 4.94 6.79 25.69
CA ILE A 1056 3.69 6.88 26.46
C ILE A 1056 4.00 7.04 27.95
N SER A 1057 3.30 7.95 28.63
CA SER A 1057 3.34 8.09 30.09
C SER A 1057 2.32 7.16 30.77
N GLY A 1058 2.49 6.92 32.06
CA GLY A 1058 1.62 6.00 32.83
C GLY A 1058 0.16 6.43 32.93
N ASP A 1059 -0.16 7.69 32.64
CA ASP A 1059 -1.52 8.26 32.55
C ASP A 1059 -2.11 8.23 31.12
N GLY A 1060 -1.45 7.56 30.17
CA GLY A 1060 -2.00 7.31 28.83
C GLY A 1060 -1.71 8.39 27.78
N VAL A 1061 -0.79 9.33 28.04
CA VAL A 1061 -0.44 10.38 27.07
C VAL A 1061 0.78 9.96 26.24
N VAL A 1062 0.58 9.74 24.94
CA VAL A 1062 1.66 9.59 23.97
C VAL A 1062 2.18 10.97 23.56
N SER A 1063 3.48 11.22 23.72
CA SER A 1063 4.10 12.49 23.34
C SER A 1063 5.55 12.35 22.86
N GLY A 1064 6.02 13.37 22.14
CA GLY A 1064 7.39 13.46 21.63
C GLY A 1064 7.45 14.05 20.22
N THR A 1065 8.57 13.86 19.54
CA THR A 1065 8.77 14.28 18.15
C THR A 1065 9.18 13.07 17.31
N PRO A 1066 8.32 12.63 16.37
CA PRO A 1066 8.64 11.49 15.52
C PRO A 1066 9.78 11.87 14.56
N LYS A 1067 10.78 10.99 14.45
CA LYS A 1067 12.05 11.30 13.75
C LYS A 1067 12.14 10.78 12.32
N ALA A 1068 11.38 9.75 11.99
CA ALA A 1068 11.47 9.06 10.71
C ALA A 1068 10.07 8.86 10.12
N LYS A 1069 9.97 9.05 8.81
CA LYS A 1069 8.77 8.73 8.03
C LYS A 1069 8.56 7.21 8.01
N GLY A 1070 7.30 6.80 7.98
CA GLY A 1070 6.92 5.39 7.92
C GLY A 1070 5.63 5.11 8.66
N THR A 1071 5.11 3.91 8.46
CA THR A 1071 3.87 3.47 9.07
C THR A 1071 4.18 2.42 10.14
N SER A 1072 3.60 2.57 11.33
CA SER A 1072 3.78 1.65 12.45
C SER A 1072 2.43 1.13 12.95
N THR A 1073 2.36 -0.16 13.26
CA THR A 1073 1.26 -0.71 14.06
C THR A 1073 1.57 -0.48 15.54
N VAL A 1074 0.71 0.26 16.22
CA VAL A 1074 0.84 0.65 17.62
C VAL A 1074 -0.18 -0.10 18.45
N SER A 1075 0.25 -0.71 19.56
CA SER A 1075 -0.65 -1.29 20.56
C SER A 1075 -0.49 -0.52 21.87
N VAL A 1076 -1.59 -0.07 22.44
CA VAL A 1076 -1.65 0.59 23.75
C VAL A 1076 -2.44 -0.28 24.71
N THR A 1077 -1.83 -0.62 25.83
CA THR A 1077 -2.43 -1.45 26.87
C THR A 1077 -2.68 -0.62 28.12
N ALA A 1078 -3.87 -0.72 28.70
CA ALA A 1078 -4.19 -0.18 30.02
C ALA A 1078 -4.42 -1.32 31.00
N SER A 1079 -3.94 -1.21 32.24
CA SER A 1079 -4.16 -2.21 33.30
C SER A 1079 -4.49 -1.56 34.65
N ASP A 1080 -5.35 -2.20 35.43
CA ASP A 1080 -5.69 -1.76 36.79
C ASP A 1080 -4.69 -2.22 37.87
N GLY A 1081 -3.65 -2.96 37.48
CA GLY A 1081 -2.65 -3.53 38.39
C GLY A 1081 -3.17 -4.66 39.29
N LYS A 1082 -4.42 -5.07 39.13
CA LYS A 1082 -5.11 -6.14 39.88
C LYS A 1082 -5.52 -7.32 38.99
N GLY A 1083 -5.21 -7.27 37.70
CA GLY A 1083 -5.44 -8.35 36.76
C GLY A 1083 -6.32 -7.98 35.57
N ALA A 1084 -7.09 -6.88 35.64
CA ALA A 1084 -7.81 -6.41 34.47
C ALA A 1084 -6.86 -5.58 33.60
N ALA A 1085 -6.86 -5.87 32.30
CA ALA A 1085 -6.18 -5.07 31.29
C ALA A 1085 -7.08 -4.92 30.07
N ASP A 1086 -6.70 -4.12 29.09
CA ASP A 1086 -7.25 -4.16 27.74
C ASP A 1086 -6.25 -3.53 26.78
N THR A 1087 -6.28 -3.93 25.50
CA THR A 1087 -5.35 -3.42 24.49
C THR A 1087 -6.09 -2.95 23.26
N ALA A 1088 -5.78 -1.73 22.82
CA ALA A 1088 -6.22 -1.20 21.54
C ALA A 1088 -5.03 -1.16 20.56
N THR A 1089 -5.23 -1.68 19.36
CA THR A 1089 -4.24 -1.65 18.28
C THR A 1089 -4.73 -0.78 17.13
N PHE A 1090 -3.86 0.07 16.60
CA PHE A 1090 -4.15 0.98 15.48
C PHE A 1090 -2.89 1.30 14.68
N VAL A 1091 -3.06 1.94 13.52
CA VAL A 1091 -1.96 2.37 12.66
C VAL A 1091 -1.56 3.82 12.97
N TRP A 1092 -0.26 4.10 13.00
CA TRP A 1092 0.29 5.45 13.05
C TRP A 1092 1.26 5.69 11.88
N THR A 1093 0.90 6.59 10.97
CA THR A 1093 1.78 7.02 9.87
C THR A 1093 2.48 8.34 10.16
N VAL A 1094 3.81 8.33 10.11
CA VAL A 1094 4.62 9.55 10.10
C VAL A 1094 4.91 9.93 8.64
N THR A 1095 4.46 11.12 8.23
CA THR A 1095 4.50 11.60 6.83
C THR A 1095 5.68 12.51 6.53
#